data_AF-A0A9D4CHM8-F1
#
_entry.id   AF-A0A9D4CHM8-F1
#
_cell.length_a   1.000
_cell.length_b   1.000
_cell.length_c   1.000
_cell.angle_alpha   90.00
_cell.angle_beta   90.00
_cell.angle_gamma   90.00
#
_symmetry.space_group_name_H-M   'P 1'
#
loop_
_entity.id
_entity.type
_entity.pdbx_description
1 polymer ?
#
loop_
_entity_poly.entity_id
_entity_poly.type
_entity_poly.pdbx_seq_one_letter_code
_entity_poly.pdbx_strand_id
1 'polypeptide(L)'
;MAERQKAAARQEETPKNAVTSQQRDEYGYSQPRYSSQTDRKQQAPTPRESIPDDARASTSGERPLVSDEIASPLQQADDRSATKSPASGANTPDVDPVISTSGLRTLSDGVRTPESAISDGHDSRRSKYAVHTPIEPEQGWQEGKTMLECNLHMLENEIGCDVTIFVGKHEEKVRAHSFMLSSRNGKLASILSKQEKDVEKIVRLPSVDKQPLREFLYFLYTDKVDFSSVAKAKYLIQISAKLGQTDLQEMCFMYLLTEMSSVNVCVTLDLALTYNAIDIVERCRRFIHVNAMAVLRESAFCHLPLETVDMLTQSDDLNADEVSVYKSLVNWANLECLRQQISTADSNLRNVLGSTLFNVRYALMDPAVFTANISTKDVLSAEEKVLLFQFYHGQVASLPGKFDRKSRRKIVNPKEISSQGGGGFDKGVKGGRGNNSDVTGTVIPNDVKPFKLASDFHKMPIKSASRFERTSGPWVLNKGADAISFRCSEIIILRGFRIYGPYHRKTHVDNAHYSRSDLYKVDVQIYDDSVKEVRREQLEINTSIGLDKVFDVILRDPVQLTPSRFFTVAVKILGAPSYHGTDGKREINVDGLTFEFANSNKSFNGTDVSMGQICACYTLWEVTAEDKRERERERERERERERERERERERERERIFLSKPGLEPLTL
;
A
#
# COMPACT_ATOMS: atom_id res chain seq x y z
N MET A 1 -17.89 -31.44 -69.02
CA MET A 1 -16.47 -31.70 -69.37
C MET A 1 -16.06 -30.67 -70.40
N ALA A 2 -14.78 -30.25 -70.41
CA ALA A 2 -14.15 -29.34 -71.39
C ALA A 2 -14.74 -27.90 -71.46
N GLU A 3 -14.01 -26.84 -71.83
CA GLU A 3 -12.55 -26.62 -71.80
C GLU A 3 -12.22 -25.11 -71.67
N ARG A 4 -10.92 -24.75 -71.61
CA ARG A 4 -10.43 -23.35 -71.52
C ARG A 4 -10.09 -22.77 -72.91
N GLN A 5 -10.21 -21.44 -73.11
CA GLN A 5 -9.08 -20.54 -73.48
C GLN A 5 -9.42 -19.05 -73.78
N LYS A 6 -8.52 -18.16 -73.30
CA LYS A 6 -7.93 -16.92 -73.90
C LYS A 6 -8.76 -15.72 -74.43
N ALA A 7 -8.35 -14.53 -73.96
CA ALA A 7 -8.02 -13.28 -74.70
C ALA A 7 -9.15 -12.49 -75.44
N ALA A 8 -9.00 -11.19 -75.78
CA ALA A 8 -8.24 -10.03 -75.24
C ALA A 8 -8.69 -8.73 -75.98
N ALA A 9 -8.36 -7.53 -75.46
CA ALA A 9 -8.53 -6.25 -76.17
C ALA A 9 -7.51 -5.16 -75.72
N ARG A 10 -7.26 -4.16 -76.57
CA ARG A 10 -6.34 -2.99 -76.40
C ARG A 10 -7.12 -1.67 -76.58
N GLN A 11 -6.52 -0.51 -76.23
CA GLN A 11 -6.21 0.54 -77.23
C GLN A 11 -5.32 1.71 -76.73
N GLU A 12 -4.81 2.48 -77.70
CA GLU A 12 -3.74 3.51 -77.65
C GLU A 12 -4.15 4.72 -78.57
N GLU A 13 -3.57 5.95 -78.62
CA GLU A 13 -2.42 6.65 -77.99
C GLU A 13 -2.52 8.21 -78.18
N THR A 14 -1.69 9.03 -77.49
CA THR A 14 -1.37 10.50 -77.74
C THR A 14 -2.46 11.57 -77.43
N PRO A 15 -2.20 12.93 -77.43
CA PRO A 15 -0.96 13.71 -77.69
C PRO A 15 -0.55 14.76 -76.61
N LYS A 16 0.04 15.91 -76.98
CA LYS A 16 1.11 16.66 -76.24
C LYS A 16 0.77 18.08 -75.68
N ASN A 17 1.45 18.43 -74.57
CA ASN A 17 2.03 19.72 -74.11
C ASN A 17 1.27 21.08 -74.15
N ALA A 18 1.19 21.77 -72.98
CA ALA A 18 1.77 23.12 -72.76
C ALA A 18 1.77 23.59 -71.26
N VAL A 19 2.92 24.15 -70.83
CA VAL A 19 3.20 25.24 -69.84
C VAL A 19 1.99 25.81 -69.03
N THR A 20 1.97 25.93 -67.69
CA THR A 20 2.94 26.62 -66.77
C THR A 20 2.80 26.18 -65.28
N SER A 21 3.87 26.38 -64.51
CA SER A 21 4.02 26.39 -63.02
C SER A 21 2.77 26.40 -62.10
N GLN A 22 2.74 25.53 -61.08
CA GLN A 22 3.19 25.88 -59.71
C GLN A 22 3.31 24.67 -58.75
N GLN A 23 4.17 24.85 -57.73
CA GLN A 23 4.59 23.93 -56.66
C GLN A 23 3.56 22.92 -56.10
N ARG A 24 3.82 21.62 -56.33
CA ARG A 24 4.22 20.62 -55.30
C ARG A 24 4.33 19.24 -55.96
N ASP A 25 5.37 18.47 -55.65
CA ASP A 25 5.35 17.03 -55.90
C ASP A 25 6.28 16.26 -54.94
N GLU A 26 6.07 14.94 -54.89
CA GLU A 26 6.60 14.00 -53.90
C GLU A 26 7.67 13.06 -54.50
N TYR A 27 8.31 12.22 -53.65
CA TYR A 27 9.30 11.17 -54.02
C TYR A 27 10.65 11.64 -54.60
N GLY A 28 11.62 10.70 -54.66
CA GLY A 28 12.92 10.92 -55.34
C GLY A 28 14.11 10.22 -54.68
N TYR A 29 14.25 8.91 -54.89
CA TYR A 29 15.37 8.09 -54.39
C TYR A 29 16.73 8.47 -55.02
N SER A 30 17.83 8.13 -54.31
CA SER A 30 19.23 7.98 -54.79
C SER A 30 20.22 9.14 -54.59
N GLN A 31 21.49 8.77 -54.33
CA GLN A 31 22.64 9.67 -54.13
C GLN A 31 23.20 10.22 -55.45
N PRO A 32 23.97 11.32 -55.37
CA PRO A 32 25.37 11.21 -55.81
C PRO A 32 26.40 11.81 -54.83
N ARG A 33 27.69 11.59 -55.15
CA ARG A 33 28.88 12.06 -54.40
C ARG A 33 29.26 13.50 -54.80
N TYR A 34 30.01 14.21 -53.94
CA TYR A 34 31.44 14.55 -54.22
C TYR A 34 32.18 15.06 -52.96
N SER A 35 33.45 15.43 -53.13
CA SER A 35 34.51 15.77 -52.15
C SER A 35 34.26 17.08 -51.35
N SER A 36 35.00 17.44 -50.28
CA SER A 36 36.46 17.24 -50.08
C SER A 36 37.02 17.40 -48.64
N GLN A 37 38.23 16.81 -48.46
CA GLN A 37 39.35 17.27 -47.60
C GLN A 37 39.33 17.07 -46.07
N THR A 38 40.25 16.20 -45.60
CA THR A 38 41.23 16.33 -44.47
C THR A 38 40.74 16.72 -43.05
N ASP A 39 41.28 16.17 -41.94
CA ASP A 39 42.54 15.42 -41.73
C ASP A 39 42.53 14.50 -40.46
N ARG A 40 43.62 13.75 -40.25
CA ARG A 40 44.11 13.14 -38.99
C ARG A 40 43.34 11.96 -38.34
N LYS A 41 43.64 10.77 -38.88
CA LYS A 41 44.10 9.54 -38.18
C LYS A 41 43.57 9.21 -36.76
N GLN A 42 42.80 8.10 -36.70
CA GLN A 42 43.10 6.81 -36.01
C GLN A 42 44.32 6.77 -35.04
N GLN A 43 44.36 5.91 -34.00
CA GLN A 43 43.91 4.51 -33.95
C GLN A 43 43.76 4.01 -32.49
N ALA A 44 43.11 2.86 -32.27
CA ALA A 44 43.03 2.18 -30.96
C ALA A 44 44.11 1.08 -30.82
N PRO A 45 44.46 0.66 -29.59
CA PRO A 45 45.06 -0.66 -29.39
C PRO A 45 44.54 -1.46 -28.18
N THR A 46 44.67 -2.79 -28.29
CA THR A 46 44.79 -3.79 -27.21
C THR A 46 45.77 -4.88 -27.72
N PRO A 47 46.22 -5.85 -26.91
CA PRO A 47 47.09 -5.69 -25.73
C PRO A 47 48.31 -6.65 -25.74
N ARG A 48 49.42 -6.35 -25.03
CA ARG A 48 50.29 -7.37 -24.33
C ARG A 48 51.57 -6.83 -23.66
N GLU A 49 51.99 -7.59 -22.64
CA GLU A 49 53.37 -8.00 -22.25
C GLU A 49 54.40 -7.10 -21.54
N SER A 50 55.28 -7.83 -20.84
CA SER A 50 56.60 -7.52 -20.26
C SER A 50 56.72 -6.98 -18.82
N ILE A 51 57.72 -7.54 -18.13
CA ILE A 51 58.22 -7.25 -16.77
C ILE A 51 59.58 -6.51 -16.94
N PRO A 52 60.12 -5.85 -15.90
CA PRO A 52 61.29 -6.47 -15.24
C PRO A 52 61.35 -6.28 -13.71
N ASP A 53 62.30 -6.99 -13.09
CA ASP A 53 62.57 -7.09 -11.64
C ASP A 53 63.11 -5.78 -11.00
N ASP A 54 63.34 -5.68 -9.68
CA ASP A 54 64.53 -6.25 -9.02
C ASP A 54 64.42 -6.38 -7.46
N ALA A 55 65.33 -7.19 -6.91
CA ALA A 55 65.96 -7.14 -5.58
C ALA A 55 65.19 -7.51 -4.28
N ARG A 56 65.40 -8.77 -3.84
CA ARG A 56 65.80 -9.22 -2.46
C ARG A 56 64.85 -8.91 -1.28
N ALA A 57 64.68 -9.71 -0.22
CA ALA A 57 65.17 -10.98 0.34
C ALA A 57 64.63 -10.98 1.83
N SER A 58 64.52 -12.04 2.62
CA SER A 58 64.75 -13.49 2.49
C SER A 58 64.14 -14.24 3.71
N THR A 59 63.92 -15.57 3.58
CA THR A 59 63.83 -16.59 4.66
C THR A 59 62.68 -16.50 5.68
N SER A 60 62.12 -17.60 6.24
CA SER A 60 62.31 -19.06 6.05
C SER A 60 61.16 -19.88 6.70
N GLY A 61 61.02 -21.17 6.35
CA GLY A 61 60.19 -22.15 7.08
C GLY A 61 58.75 -22.29 6.53
N GLU A 62 58.45 -23.16 5.57
CA GLU A 62 58.35 -24.65 5.65
C GLU A 62 57.03 -25.19 6.25
N ARG A 63 56.14 -25.59 5.32
CA ARG A 63 55.16 -26.69 5.43
C ARG A 63 55.91 -28.04 5.60
N PRO A 64 55.31 -29.15 6.13
CA PRO A 64 54.13 -29.76 5.49
C PRO A 64 53.14 -30.66 6.30
N LEU A 65 51.91 -30.74 5.75
CA LEU A 65 51.03 -31.91 5.51
C LEU A 65 50.60 -32.90 6.62
N VAL A 66 49.25 -33.01 6.76
CA VAL A 66 48.39 -34.23 6.66
C VAL A 66 48.65 -35.47 7.55
N SER A 67 47.66 -35.85 8.35
CA SER A 67 47.14 -37.23 8.49
C SER A 67 45.70 -37.23 9.04
N ASP A 68 45.00 -38.37 8.96
CA ASP A 68 43.57 -38.54 9.26
C ASP A 68 43.28 -39.29 10.59
N GLU A 69 42.00 -39.70 10.75
CA GLU A 69 41.46 -40.76 11.63
C GLU A 69 41.02 -40.48 13.08
N ILE A 70 39.68 -40.38 13.24
CA ILE A 70 38.81 -41.25 14.04
C ILE A 70 39.35 -41.75 15.40
N ALA A 71 38.76 -41.26 16.50
CA ALA A 71 38.44 -42.10 17.66
C ALA A 71 37.32 -41.51 18.55
N SER A 72 36.46 -42.40 19.07
CA SER A 72 35.81 -42.28 20.36
C SER A 72 35.96 -43.64 21.05
N PRO A 73 36.14 -43.70 22.37
CA PRO A 73 35.01 -44.21 23.15
C PRO A 73 34.83 -43.62 24.56
N LEU A 74 33.56 -43.60 24.95
CA LEU A 74 32.94 -43.86 26.25
C LEU A 74 33.80 -44.16 27.51
N GLN A 75 33.23 -43.71 28.66
CA GLN A 75 32.91 -44.49 29.89
C GLN A 75 33.68 -44.14 31.20
N GLN A 76 32.91 -43.85 32.27
CA GLN A 76 33.23 -44.01 33.72
C GLN A 76 34.41 -43.19 34.32
N ALA A 77 34.54 -42.98 35.65
CA ALA A 77 33.58 -42.85 36.76
C ALA A 77 34.34 -42.34 38.02
N ASP A 78 33.62 -42.15 39.15
CA ASP A 78 34.12 -42.04 40.54
C ASP A 78 34.98 -40.80 40.90
N ASP A 79 35.08 -40.35 42.16
CA ASP A 79 34.21 -40.38 43.36
C ASP A 79 34.80 -39.36 44.38
N ARG A 80 34.03 -38.93 45.41
CA ARG A 80 34.44 -38.15 46.63
C ARG A 80 34.90 -36.68 46.43
N SER A 81 34.72 -35.78 47.41
CA SER A 81 33.86 -35.79 48.62
C SER A 81 33.75 -34.40 49.29
N ALA A 82 32.58 -34.12 49.89
CA ALA A 82 32.35 -33.28 51.08
C ALA A 82 33.04 -31.89 51.18
N THR A 83 32.31 -30.77 51.22
CA THR A 83 31.42 -30.34 52.33
C THR A 83 30.66 -29.04 51.91
N LYS A 84 29.68 -28.45 52.62
CA LYS A 84 29.08 -28.65 53.97
C LYS A 84 27.61 -28.13 54.00
N SER A 85 26.98 -28.14 55.18
CA SER A 85 25.75 -27.37 55.50
C SER A 85 25.84 -26.83 56.93
N PRO A 86 24.97 -25.90 57.37
CA PRO A 86 23.65 -26.28 57.94
C PRO A 86 22.50 -25.27 57.64
N ALA A 87 21.29 -25.36 58.21
CA ALA A 87 20.30 -26.47 58.35
C ALA A 87 19.05 -25.97 59.12
N SER A 88 17.94 -26.73 59.07
CA SER A 88 16.57 -26.55 59.66
C SER A 88 15.51 -25.97 58.70
N GLY A 89 14.24 -26.44 58.66
CA GLY A 89 13.54 -27.59 59.29
C GLY A 89 12.00 -27.35 59.24
N ALA A 90 11.07 -28.31 59.32
CA ALA A 90 11.06 -29.77 59.26
C ALA A 90 9.60 -30.29 59.08
N ASN A 91 9.42 -31.61 58.89
CA ASN A 91 8.17 -32.41 59.02
C ASN A 91 7.08 -32.42 57.91
N THR A 92 6.80 -33.65 57.44
CA THR A 92 5.54 -34.16 56.85
C THR A 92 4.89 -35.16 57.86
N PRO A 93 3.78 -35.92 57.63
CA PRO A 93 3.58 -36.91 56.52
C PRO A 93 2.14 -37.01 55.95
N ASP A 94 1.91 -38.00 55.07
CA ASP A 94 0.71 -38.23 54.24
C ASP A 94 -0.37 -39.19 54.81
N VAL A 95 -1.47 -39.37 54.03
CA VAL A 95 -2.24 -40.62 53.73
C VAL A 95 -3.80 -40.54 53.86
N ASP A 96 -4.45 -41.09 52.82
CA ASP A 96 -5.85 -41.49 52.50
C ASP A 96 -6.72 -42.16 53.64
N PRO A 97 -8.06 -42.44 53.52
CA PRO A 97 -8.76 -42.96 52.31
C PRO A 97 -10.30 -42.69 52.12
N VAL A 98 -11.00 -43.63 51.46
CA VAL A 98 -12.16 -43.52 50.53
C VAL A 98 -13.53 -43.97 51.14
N ILE A 99 -14.61 -43.84 50.33
CA ILE A 99 -15.95 -44.55 50.30
C ILE A 99 -17.09 -44.11 51.27
N SER A 100 -18.28 -43.74 50.73
CA SER A 100 -19.52 -44.57 50.70
C SER A 100 -20.93 -43.91 50.84
N THR A 101 -21.77 -44.19 49.82
CA THR A 101 -23.24 -44.47 49.73
C THR A 101 -24.35 -43.90 50.67
N SER A 102 -25.41 -43.39 50.03
CA SER A 102 -26.86 -43.65 50.23
C SER A 102 -27.63 -42.89 49.11
N GLY A 103 -28.84 -43.18 48.61
CA GLY A 103 -30.12 -43.61 49.20
C GLY A 103 -31.11 -42.41 49.17
N LEU A 104 -32.43 -42.49 48.90
CA LEU A 104 -33.33 -43.59 48.55
C LEU A 104 -34.75 -43.02 48.18
N ARG A 105 -35.38 -43.43 47.05
CA ARG A 105 -36.87 -43.37 46.78
C ARG A 105 -37.52 -41.94 46.71
N THR A 106 -38.79 -41.69 46.31
CA THR A 106 -39.96 -42.48 45.79
C THR A 106 -40.96 -41.56 45.03
N LEU A 107 -41.88 -42.15 44.24
CA LEU A 107 -43.27 -41.71 43.87
C LEU A 107 -43.44 -40.26 43.33
N SER A 108 -43.85 -40.00 42.08
CA SER A 108 -45.09 -40.37 41.36
C SER A 108 -46.37 -39.64 41.80
N ASP A 109 -46.91 -38.81 40.91
CA ASP A 109 -48.34 -38.89 40.52
C ASP A 109 -48.55 -38.22 39.16
N GLY A 110 -49.65 -38.54 38.48
CA GLY A 110 -49.94 -37.99 37.14
C GLY A 110 -51.42 -37.99 36.79
N VAL A 111 -51.90 -36.89 36.20
CA VAL A 111 -53.28 -36.71 35.74
C VAL A 111 -53.28 -36.23 34.28
N ARG A 112 -54.40 -36.46 33.58
CA ARG A 112 -54.51 -36.57 32.11
C ARG A 112 -54.98 -35.29 31.40
N THR A 113 -54.38 -35.04 30.22
CA THR A 113 -54.96 -34.71 28.88
C THR A 113 -56.37 -34.08 28.80
N PRO A 114 -56.65 -33.12 27.87
CA PRO A 114 -56.40 -33.35 26.43
C PRO A 114 -55.93 -32.17 25.55
N GLU A 115 -55.46 -32.58 24.36
CA GLU A 115 -55.59 -32.02 22.99
C GLU A 115 -55.91 -30.51 22.79
N SER A 116 -55.34 -29.79 21.81
CA SER A 116 -54.82 -30.23 20.50
C SER A 116 -53.81 -29.27 19.83
N ALA A 117 -53.08 -29.80 18.84
CA ALA A 117 -52.68 -29.14 17.58
C ALA A 117 -51.43 -28.20 17.49
N ILE A 118 -50.51 -28.65 16.61
CA ILE A 118 -49.68 -27.88 15.65
C ILE A 118 -48.29 -27.33 16.07
N SER A 119 -47.30 -28.09 15.56
CA SER A 119 -46.02 -27.74 14.91
C SER A 119 -44.79 -27.18 15.65
N ASP A 120 -43.66 -27.59 15.05
CA ASP A 120 -42.29 -27.07 15.07
C ASP A 120 -41.50 -27.20 16.38
N GLY A 121 -40.23 -27.58 16.22
CA GLY A 121 -39.45 -28.12 17.34
C GLY A 121 -37.96 -27.89 17.24
N HIS A 122 -37.31 -28.32 18.33
CA HIS A 122 -35.87 -28.45 18.60
C HIS A 122 -34.96 -27.25 18.30
N ASP A 123 -34.30 -26.63 19.29
CA ASP A 123 -33.50 -27.19 20.41
C ASP A 123 -32.16 -27.81 19.94
N SER A 124 -31.29 -28.16 20.90
CA SER A 124 -29.98 -27.53 20.93
C SER A 124 -28.79 -28.47 20.74
N ARG A 125 -27.66 -27.85 20.35
CA ARG A 125 -26.38 -28.53 20.12
C ARG A 125 -25.81 -29.08 21.43
N ARG A 126 -25.44 -30.37 21.45
CA ARG A 126 -24.39 -30.86 22.36
C ARG A 126 -23.38 -31.74 21.65
N SER A 127 -22.11 -31.41 21.83
CA SER A 127 -20.97 -32.10 21.22
C SER A 127 -20.77 -33.52 21.75
N LYS A 128 -20.32 -34.41 20.85
CA LYS A 128 -19.52 -35.59 21.19
C LYS A 128 -18.37 -35.72 20.19
N TYR A 129 -17.20 -36.12 20.69
CA TYR A 129 -16.07 -36.52 19.85
C TYR A 129 -16.45 -37.78 19.06
N ALA A 130 -16.19 -37.78 17.75
CA ALA A 130 -16.42 -38.91 16.87
C ALA A 130 -15.09 -39.44 16.32
N VAL A 131 -14.96 -40.77 16.24
CA VAL A 131 -13.86 -41.44 15.55
C VAL A 131 -14.07 -41.25 14.04
N HIS A 132 -12.99 -41.06 13.27
CA HIS A 132 -13.06 -40.99 11.81
C HIS A 132 -13.47 -42.34 11.20
N THR A 133 -14.78 -42.56 11.03
CA THR A 133 -15.31 -43.42 9.97
C THR A 133 -15.20 -42.69 8.62
N PRO A 134 -14.87 -43.37 7.52
CA PRO A 134 -15.02 -42.81 6.18
C PRO A 134 -16.47 -42.37 5.95
N ILE A 135 -16.66 -41.15 5.47
CA ILE A 135 -17.99 -40.65 5.08
C ILE A 135 -18.26 -41.20 3.67
N GLU A 136 -19.35 -41.95 3.50
CA GLU A 136 -19.81 -42.29 2.15
C GLU A 136 -20.25 -41.00 1.43
N PRO A 137 -19.81 -40.76 0.19
CA PRO A 137 -20.05 -39.47 -0.47
C PRO A 137 -21.55 -39.28 -0.77
N GLU A 138 -22.12 -38.19 -0.24
CA GLU A 138 -23.51 -37.80 -0.49
C GLU A 138 -23.79 -37.76 -2.01
N GLN A 139 -24.63 -38.66 -2.50
CA GLN A 139 -24.93 -38.74 -3.94
C GLN A 139 -25.62 -37.46 -4.40
N GLY A 140 -25.06 -36.81 -5.42
CA GLY A 140 -25.54 -35.52 -5.94
C GLY A 140 -24.94 -34.29 -5.25
N TRP A 141 -23.90 -34.40 -4.40
CA TRP A 141 -23.28 -33.23 -3.76
C TRP A 141 -22.79 -32.15 -4.73
N GLN A 142 -22.58 -32.48 -6.01
CA GLN A 142 -22.18 -31.57 -7.09
C GLN A 142 -23.31 -30.63 -7.55
N GLU A 143 -24.58 -30.98 -7.31
CA GLU A 143 -25.72 -30.24 -7.86
C GLU A 143 -25.82 -28.82 -7.27
N GLY A 144 -26.15 -27.86 -8.14
CA GLY A 144 -26.21 -26.43 -7.79
C GLY A 144 -24.88 -25.72 -7.54
N LYS A 145 -23.75 -26.44 -7.47
CA LYS A 145 -22.41 -25.87 -7.21
C LYS A 145 -21.66 -25.51 -8.51
N THR A 146 -20.85 -24.45 -8.46
CA THR A 146 -19.89 -24.12 -9.51
C THR A 146 -18.68 -25.07 -9.49
N MET A 147 -17.92 -25.12 -10.59
CA MET A 147 -16.66 -25.88 -10.66
C MET A 147 -15.69 -25.50 -9.52
N LEU A 148 -15.67 -24.23 -9.11
CA LEU A 148 -14.86 -23.74 -7.99
C LEU A 148 -15.28 -24.37 -6.66
N GLU A 149 -16.57 -24.34 -6.36
CA GLU A 149 -17.13 -24.91 -5.12
C GLU A 149 -17.01 -26.44 -5.11
N CYS A 150 -17.15 -27.10 -6.26
CA CYS A 150 -16.89 -28.54 -6.39
C CYS A 150 -15.42 -28.90 -6.13
N ASN A 151 -14.47 -28.19 -6.74
CA ASN A 151 -13.04 -28.43 -6.53
C ASN A 151 -12.62 -28.18 -5.07
N LEU A 152 -13.19 -27.16 -4.42
CA LEU A 152 -12.95 -26.88 -3.00
C LEU A 152 -13.56 -27.97 -2.10
N HIS A 153 -14.81 -28.38 -2.36
CA HIS A 153 -15.46 -29.46 -1.62
C HIS A 153 -14.71 -30.80 -1.72
N MET A 154 -14.12 -31.11 -2.88
CA MET A 154 -13.23 -32.27 -3.06
C MET A 154 -11.94 -32.16 -2.24
N LEU A 155 -11.34 -30.96 -2.14
CA LEU A 155 -10.16 -30.73 -1.29
C LEU A 155 -10.49 -30.84 0.20
N GLU A 156 -11.62 -30.30 0.64
CA GLU A 156 -12.02 -30.26 2.05
C GLU A 156 -12.39 -31.64 2.61
N ASN A 157 -12.97 -32.51 1.77
CA ASN A 157 -13.39 -33.86 2.12
C ASN A 157 -12.41 -34.95 1.60
N GLU A 158 -11.24 -34.53 1.08
CA GLU A 158 -10.18 -35.36 0.49
C GLU A 158 -10.62 -36.30 -0.67
N ILE A 159 -11.81 -36.07 -1.26
CA ILE A 159 -12.44 -36.88 -2.30
C ILE A 159 -11.61 -36.84 -3.59
N GLY A 160 -11.00 -37.97 -3.97
CA GLY A 160 -10.26 -38.10 -5.23
C GLY A 160 -8.83 -37.54 -5.22
N CYS A 161 -8.30 -37.15 -4.05
CA CYS A 161 -6.94 -36.65 -3.92
C CYS A 161 -5.88 -37.74 -4.19
N ASP A 162 -4.98 -37.51 -5.14
CA ASP A 162 -3.89 -38.42 -5.55
C ASP A 162 -2.49 -38.01 -5.07
N VAL A 163 -2.39 -36.97 -4.24
CA VAL A 163 -1.14 -36.49 -3.60
C VAL A 163 -1.29 -36.49 -2.08
N THR A 164 -0.30 -37.02 -1.37
CA THR A 164 -0.07 -36.74 0.06
C THR A 164 1.10 -35.77 0.21
N ILE A 165 0.85 -34.64 0.88
CA ILE A 165 1.87 -33.69 1.29
C ILE A 165 2.13 -33.88 2.80
N PHE A 166 3.39 -34.16 3.15
CA PHE A 166 3.86 -34.25 4.53
C PHE A 166 4.45 -32.90 4.96
N VAL A 167 3.99 -32.37 6.09
CA VAL A 167 4.33 -31.03 6.61
C VAL A 167 4.84 -31.03 8.05
N GLY A 168 5.59 -29.99 8.40
CA GLY A 168 6.19 -29.79 9.71
C GLY A 168 7.25 -30.83 10.09
N LYS A 169 7.71 -30.76 11.35
CA LYS A 169 8.66 -31.73 11.93
C LYS A 169 8.03 -33.07 12.31
N HIS A 170 6.70 -33.13 12.42
CA HIS A 170 5.94 -34.31 12.83
C HIS A 170 5.33 -35.08 11.65
N GLU A 171 5.68 -34.70 10.41
CA GLU A 171 5.20 -35.30 9.17
C GLU A 171 3.67 -35.43 9.11
N GLU A 172 2.98 -34.35 9.48
CA GLU A 172 1.51 -34.30 9.39
C GLU A 172 1.07 -34.42 7.92
N LYS A 173 -0.02 -35.17 7.68
CA LYS A 173 -0.54 -35.39 6.33
C LYS A 173 -1.55 -34.32 5.92
N VAL A 174 -1.50 -33.94 4.64
CA VAL A 174 -2.49 -33.12 3.93
C VAL A 174 -2.70 -33.72 2.54
N ARG A 175 -3.92 -34.08 2.17
CA ARG A 175 -4.24 -34.57 0.82
C ARG A 175 -4.47 -33.42 -0.17
N ALA A 176 -4.19 -33.65 -1.46
CA ALA A 176 -4.46 -32.72 -2.55
C ALA A 176 -4.52 -33.44 -3.92
N HIS A 177 -5.00 -32.73 -4.95
CA HIS A 177 -5.05 -33.20 -6.34
C HIS A 177 -3.86 -32.72 -7.17
N SER A 178 -3.10 -33.63 -7.77
CA SER A 178 -1.88 -33.34 -8.56
C SER A 178 -2.17 -32.46 -9.78
N PHE A 179 -3.34 -32.59 -10.39
CA PHE A 179 -3.81 -31.72 -11.47
C PHE A 179 -3.89 -30.25 -11.05
N MET A 180 -4.52 -29.95 -9.91
CA MET A 180 -4.63 -28.59 -9.38
C MET A 180 -3.26 -28.04 -8.96
N LEU A 181 -2.44 -28.84 -8.28
CA LEU A 181 -1.09 -28.42 -7.90
C LEU A 181 -0.21 -28.12 -9.13
N SER A 182 -0.26 -28.98 -10.15
CA SER A 182 0.62 -28.87 -11.32
C SER A 182 0.18 -27.79 -12.30
N SER A 183 -1.12 -27.50 -12.40
CA SER A 183 -1.65 -26.42 -13.25
C SER A 183 -1.52 -25.03 -12.64
N ARG A 184 -1.39 -24.93 -11.30
CA ARG A 184 -1.36 -23.64 -10.57
C ARG A 184 0.00 -23.28 -9.98
N ASN A 185 0.91 -24.23 -9.78
CA ASN A 185 2.27 -23.98 -9.30
C ASN A 185 3.33 -24.82 -10.04
N GLY A 186 4.20 -24.16 -10.82
CA GLY A 186 5.21 -24.83 -11.64
C GLY A 186 6.29 -25.61 -10.85
N LYS A 187 6.54 -25.25 -9.59
CA LYS A 187 7.52 -25.96 -8.74
C LYS A 187 6.97 -27.30 -8.25
N LEU A 188 5.71 -27.32 -7.82
CA LEU A 188 4.98 -28.56 -7.51
C LEU A 188 4.81 -29.41 -8.78
N ALA A 189 4.50 -28.81 -9.93
CA ALA A 189 4.47 -29.52 -11.22
C ALA A 189 5.80 -30.25 -11.52
N SER A 190 6.94 -29.60 -11.29
CA SER A 190 8.29 -30.17 -11.50
C SER A 190 8.70 -31.22 -10.46
N ILE A 191 8.03 -31.26 -9.30
CA ILE A 191 8.21 -32.32 -8.29
C ILE A 191 7.33 -33.53 -8.65
N LEU A 192 6.05 -33.29 -8.95
CA LEU A 192 5.06 -34.33 -9.23
C LEU A 192 5.31 -35.05 -10.56
N SER A 193 5.86 -34.37 -11.58
CA SER A 193 6.19 -34.98 -12.87
C SER A 193 7.41 -35.92 -12.87
N LYS A 194 8.17 -35.94 -11.76
CA LYS A 194 9.32 -36.83 -11.55
C LYS A 194 8.94 -38.10 -10.78
N GLN A 195 7.67 -38.27 -10.45
CA GLN A 195 7.14 -39.43 -9.73
C GLN A 195 6.42 -40.37 -10.70
N GLU A 196 6.38 -41.65 -10.35
CA GLU A 196 5.74 -42.69 -11.15
C GLU A 196 4.22 -42.46 -11.23
N LYS A 197 3.61 -42.83 -12.36
CA LYS A 197 2.22 -42.45 -12.66
C LYS A 197 1.18 -43.24 -11.87
N ASP A 198 1.52 -44.46 -11.47
CA ASP A 198 0.63 -45.46 -10.89
C ASP A 198 0.87 -45.67 -9.38
N VAL A 199 1.62 -44.74 -8.75
CA VAL A 199 1.95 -44.73 -7.31
C VAL A 199 1.39 -43.46 -6.67
N GLU A 200 0.99 -43.52 -5.40
CA GLU A 200 0.58 -42.31 -4.65
C GLU A 200 1.72 -41.28 -4.62
N LYS A 201 1.43 -40.05 -5.06
CA LYS A 201 2.43 -38.99 -5.18
C LYS A 201 2.72 -38.39 -3.81
N ILE A 202 3.99 -38.25 -3.46
CA ILE A 202 4.45 -37.86 -2.12
C ILE A 202 5.30 -36.59 -2.21
N VAL A 203 4.86 -35.52 -1.54
CA VAL A 203 5.63 -34.27 -1.40
C VAL A 203 5.99 -34.08 0.06
N ARG A 204 7.23 -33.69 0.37
CA ARG A 204 7.71 -33.42 1.75
C ARG A 204 8.12 -31.96 1.90
N LEU A 205 7.50 -31.24 2.84
CA LEU A 205 7.75 -29.82 3.12
C LEU A 205 8.04 -29.61 4.63
N PRO A 206 9.15 -30.15 5.18
CA PRO A 206 9.38 -30.22 6.64
C PRO A 206 9.64 -28.87 7.35
N SER A 207 9.66 -27.75 6.62
CA SER A 207 9.79 -26.39 7.18
C SER A 207 8.56 -25.52 6.92
N VAL A 208 7.43 -26.15 6.66
CA VAL A 208 6.12 -25.52 6.40
C VAL A 208 5.13 -26.25 7.27
N ASP A 209 4.34 -25.52 8.06
CA ASP A 209 3.34 -26.13 8.94
C ASP A 209 2.00 -26.33 8.22
N LYS A 210 1.09 -27.11 8.83
CA LYS A 210 -0.17 -27.51 8.20
C LYS A 210 -1.09 -26.33 7.87
N GLN A 211 -1.25 -25.34 8.74
CA GLN A 211 -2.11 -24.19 8.46
C GLN A 211 -1.59 -23.32 7.29
N PRO A 212 -0.30 -22.91 7.24
CA PRO A 212 0.27 -22.27 6.06
C PRO A 212 0.03 -23.03 4.75
N LEU A 213 0.15 -24.37 4.75
CA LEU A 213 -0.13 -25.16 3.56
C LEU A 213 -1.63 -25.16 3.19
N ARG A 214 -2.55 -25.34 4.15
CA ARG A 214 -4.01 -25.33 3.84
C ARG A 214 -4.46 -24.02 3.20
N GLU A 215 -3.93 -22.89 3.67
CA GLU A 215 -4.25 -21.55 3.15
C GLU A 215 -3.64 -21.34 1.75
N PHE A 216 -2.43 -21.86 1.51
CA PHE A 216 -1.81 -21.88 0.18
C PHE A 216 -2.58 -22.77 -0.80
N LEU A 217 -3.07 -23.94 -0.37
CA LEU A 217 -3.92 -24.82 -1.17
C LEU A 217 -5.26 -24.15 -1.48
N TYR A 218 -5.89 -23.50 -0.50
CA TYR A 218 -7.08 -22.69 -0.72
C TYR A 218 -6.84 -21.60 -1.77
N PHE A 219 -5.70 -20.90 -1.71
CA PHE A 219 -5.32 -19.95 -2.76
C PHE A 219 -5.22 -20.63 -4.14
N LEU A 220 -4.47 -21.74 -4.28
CA LEU A 220 -4.32 -22.43 -5.57
C LEU A 220 -5.66 -22.89 -6.16
N TYR A 221 -6.66 -23.19 -5.33
CA TYR A 221 -7.97 -23.67 -5.76
C TYR A 221 -8.97 -22.53 -6.06
N THR A 222 -8.77 -21.34 -5.50
CA THR A 222 -9.78 -20.27 -5.49
C THR A 222 -9.32 -18.91 -6.06
N ASP A 223 -8.02 -18.71 -6.23
CA ASP A 223 -7.35 -17.42 -6.48
C ASP A 223 -7.70 -16.31 -5.47
N LYS A 224 -8.18 -16.70 -4.28
CA LYS A 224 -8.53 -15.79 -3.18
C LYS A 224 -7.65 -16.03 -1.97
N VAL A 225 -7.45 -14.97 -1.20
CA VAL A 225 -6.80 -15.00 0.12
C VAL A 225 -7.72 -14.31 1.10
N ASP A 226 -8.02 -14.98 2.23
CA ASP A 226 -8.64 -14.34 3.37
C ASP A 226 -7.58 -13.50 4.11
N PHE A 227 -7.67 -12.17 4.03
CA PHE A 227 -6.73 -11.27 4.69
C PHE A 227 -7.19 -10.88 6.12
N SER A 228 -7.46 -11.90 6.94
CA SER A 228 -7.90 -11.74 8.33
C SER A 228 -6.79 -11.43 9.35
N SER A 229 -5.50 -11.52 8.97
CA SER A 229 -4.39 -11.25 9.91
C SER A 229 -3.04 -10.97 9.24
N VAL A 230 -2.27 -10.04 9.82
CA VAL A 230 -0.83 -9.83 9.55
C VAL A 230 -0.01 -11.12 9.74
N ALA A 231 -0.35 -11.96 10.71
CA ALA A 231 0.34 -13.23 10.95
C ALA A 231 0.09 -14.24 9.80
N LYS A 232 -1.13 -14.25 9.24
CA LYS A 232 -1.49 -15.05 8.07
C LYS A 232 -0.73 -14.58 6.83
N ALA A 233 -0.70 -13.27 6.57
CA ALA A 233 0.09 -12.69 5.49
C ALA A 233 1.60 -13.03 5.60
N LYS A 234 2.17 -12.99 6.83
CA LYS A 234 3.57 -13.37 7.08
C LYS A 234 3.86 -14.82 6.66
N TYR A 235 3.08 -15.82 7.10
CA TYR A 235 3.36 -17.20 6.69
C TYR A 235 3.02 -17.47 5.23
N LEU A 236 2.05 -16.76 4.64
CA LEU A 236 1.75 -16.85 3.22
C LEU A 236 2.89 -16.32 2.34
N ILE A 237 3.59 -15.25 2.74
CA ILE A 237 4.83 -14.79 2.08
C ILE A 237 5.94 -15.85 2.19
N GLN A 238 6.08 -16.51 3.34
CA GLN A 238 7.11 -17.53 3.55
C GLN A 238 6.89 -18.77 2.66
N ILE A 239 5.66 -19.31 2.61
CA ILE A 239 5.36 -20.47 1.77
C ILE A 239 5.31 -20.12 0.28
N SER A 240 4.81 -18.94 -0.10
CA SER A 240 4.77 -18.50 -1.50
C SER A 240 6.18 -18.30 -2.07
N ALA A 241 7.09 -17.67 -1.32
CA ALA A 241 8.50 -17.59 -1.69
C ALA A 241 9.15 -18.98 -1.80
N LYS A 242 8.90 -19.88 -0.83
CA LYS A 242 9.44 -21.25 -0.85
C LYS A 242 8.92 -22.07 -2.05
N LEU A 243 7.68 -21.85 -2.49
CA LEU A 243 7.06 -22.55 -3.61
C LEU A 243 7.12 -21.79 -4.95
N GLY A 244 7.66 -20.58 -4.99
CA GLY A 244 7.82 -19.76 -6.20
C GLY A 244 6.53 -19.10 -6.71
N GLN A 245 5.55 -18.85 -5.82
CA GLN A 245 4.25 -18.27 -6.18
C GLN A 245 4.25 -16.74 -6.02
N THR A 246 4.85 -16.03 -6.98
CA THR A 246 5.03 -14.57 -6.95
C THR A 246 3.75 -13.79 -6.66
N ASP A 247 2.64 -14.19 -7.26
CA ASP A 247 1.41 -13.40 -7.29
C ASP A 247 0.74 -13.36 -5.90
N LEU A 248 0.78 -14.50 -5.20
CA LEU A 248 0.39 -14.61 -3.79
C LEU A 248 1.30 -13.78 -2.88
N GLN A 249 2.60 -13.75 -3.17
CA GLN A 249 3.57 -12.96 -2.43
C GLN A 249 3.31 -11.46 -2.59
N GLU A 250 3.04 -10.99 -3.82
CA GLU A 250 2.68 -9.61 -4.13
C GLU A 250 1.38 -9.21 -3.39
N MET A 251 0.31 -10.02 -3.48
CA MET A 251 -0.94 -9.75 -2.77
C MET A 251 -0.75 -9.66 -1.24
N CYS A 252 0.04 -10.55 -0.64
CA CYS A 252 0.30 -10.50 0.81
C CYS A 252 1.10 -9.26 1.21
N PHE A 253 2.08 -8.83 0.41
CA PHE A 253 2.79 -7.57 0.65
C PHE A 253 1.88 -6.35 0.47
N MET A 254 0.98 -6.33 -0.52
CA MET A 254 0.03 -5.22 -0.70
C MET A 254 -0.94 -5.07 0.48
N TYR A 255 -1.39 -6.19 1.07
CA TYR A 255 -2.15 -6.16 2.34
C TYR A 255 -1.31 -5.59 3.50
N LEU A 256 -0.05 -6.03 3.66
CA LEU A 256 0.84 -5.49 4.70
C LEU A 256 1.21 -4.00 4.49
N LEU A 257 1.17 -3.49 3.25
CA LEU A 257 1.26 -2.05 2.96
C LEU A 257 -0.03 -1.30 3.33
N THR A 258 -1.19 -1.93 3.16
CA THR A 258 -2.50 -1.32 3.42
C THR A 258 -2.74 -1.14 4.92
N GLU A 259 -2.40 -2.17 5.72
CA GLU A 259 -2.49 -2.16 7.18
C GLU A 259 -1.25 -1.56 7.88
N MET A 260 -0.42 -0.78 7.17
CA MET A 260 0.87 -0.33 7.71
C MET A 260 0.72 0.63 8.90
N SER A 261 1.35 0.27 10.02
CA SER A 261 1.33 0.98 11.30
C SER A 261 2.71 0.97 11.96
N SER A 262 2.92 1.76 13.03
CA SER A 262 4.19 1.73 13.77
C SER A 262 4.53 0.34 14.29
N VAL A 263 3.51 -0.37 14.81
CA VAL A 263 3.63 -1.70 15.42
C VAL A 263 4.11 -2.77 14.42
N ASN A 264 3.66 -2.71 13.15
CA ASN A 264 3.95 -3.77 12.18
C ASN A 264 5.00 -3.41 11.11
N VAL A 265 5.31 -2.13 10.87
CA VAL A 265 6.21 -1.72 9.77
C VAL A 265 7.62 -2.31 9.86
N CYS A 266 8.16 -2.51 11.08
CA CYS A 266 9.44 -3.19 11.26
C CYS A 266 9.40 -4.66 10.80
N VAL A 267 8.30 -5.37 11.06
CA VAL A 267 8.12 -6.77 10.63
C VAL A 267 7.90 -6.85 9.12
N THR A 268 7.17 -5.88 8.53
CA THR A 268 7.01 -5.79 7.07
C THR A 268 8.33 -5.45 6.38
N LEU A 269 9.17 -4.58 6.96
CA LEU A 269 10.51 -4.25 6.46
C LEU A 269 11.45 -5.46 6.50
N ASP A 270 11.51 -6.18 7.63
CA ASP A 270 12.30 -7.40 7.80
C ASP A 270 11.94 -8.48 6.76
N LEU A 271 10.64 -8.71 6.54
CA LEU A 271 10.15 -9.60 5.48
C LEU A 271 10.50 -9.09 4.08
N ALA A 272 10.36 -7.79 3.82
CA ALA A 272 10.65 -7.19 2.52
C ALA A 272 12.15 -7.27 2.18
N LEU A 273 13.04 -7.10 3.16
CA LEU A 273 14.48 -7.31 3.01
C LEU A 273 14.81 -8.79 2.78
N THR A 274 14.27 -9.68 3.62
CA THR A 274 14.44 -11.14 3.53
C THR A 274 14.08 -11.71 2.15
N TYR A 275 13.07 -11.14 1.50
CA TYR A 275 12.59 -11.57 0.19
C TYR A 275 12.95 -10.62 -0.97
N ASN A 276 13.88 -9.68 -0.77
CA ASN A 276 14.36 -8.71 -1.76
C ASN A 276 13.23 -7.92 -2.48
N ALA A 277 12.17 -7.60 -1.76
CA ALA A 277 11.01 -6.86 -2.24
C ALA A 277 11.26 -5.35 -2.15
N ILE A 278 12.18 -4.83 -2.99
CA ILE A 278 12.76 -3.47 -2.93
C ILE A 278 11.67 -2.38 -2.84
N ASP A 279 10.60 -2.47 -3.63
CA ASP A 279 9.51 -1.47 -3.62
C ASP A 279 8.65 -1.49 -2.34
N ILE A 280 8.69 -2.58 -1.58
CA ILE A 280 8.06 -2.71 -0.26
C ILE A 280 9.01 -2.15 0.81
N VAL A 281 10.31 -2.47 0.71
CA VAL A 281 11.37 -1.90 1.56
C VAL A 281 11.31 -0.38 1.53
N GLU A 282 11.29 0.23 0.35
CA GLU A 282 11.36 1.69 0.22
C GLU A 282 10.08 2.41 0.70
N ARG A 283 8.90 1.78 0.56
CA ARG A 283 7.66 2.26 1.20
C ARG A 283 7.73 2.16 2.73
N CYS A 284 8.22 1.04 3.27
CA CYS A 284 8.40 0.88 4.72
C CYS A 284 9.42 1.90 5.28
N ARG A 285 10.57 2.09 4.62
CA ARG A 285 11.58 3.11 4.99
C ARG A 285 10.97 4.51 5.03
N ARG A 286 10.19 4.91 4.01
CA ARG A 286 9.50 6.21 4.00
C ARG A 286 8.47 6.36 5.12
N PHE A 287 7.70 5.32 5.45
CA PHE A 287 6.80 5.35 6.61
C PHE A 287 7.57 5.49 7.93
N ILE A 288 8.67 4.75 8.10
CA ILE A 288 9.52 4.82 9.30
C ILE A 288 10.17 6.19 9.43
N HIS A 289 10.68 6.77 8.32
CA HIS A 289 11.25 8.12 8.31
C HIS A 289 10.26 9.17 8.81
N VAL A 290 9.01 9.16 8.33
CA VAL A 290 7.96 10.11 8.79
C VAL A 290 7.54 9.87 10.24
N ASN A 291 7.30 8.59 10.60
CA ASN A 291 6.69 8.20 11.89
C ASN A 291 7.74 7.73 12.92
N ALA A 292 9.01 8.13 12.78
CA ALA A 292 10.14 7.56 13.52
C ALA A 292 9.93 7.56 15.04
N MET A 293 9.43 8.67 15.59
CA MET A 293 9.11 8.80 17.02
C MET A 293 8.08 7.79 17.56
N ALA A 294 7.24 7.20 16.71
CA ALA A 294 6.41 6.06 17.09
C ALA A 294 7.23 4.76 16.98
N VAL A 295 7.75 4.46 15.79
CA VAL A 295 8.46 3.22 15.46
C VAL A 295 9.62 2.91 16.41
N LEU A 296 10.45 3.90 16.74
CA LEU A 296 11.63 3.73 17.61
C LEU A 296 11.28 3.36 19.07
N ARG A 297 10.01 3.45 19.48
CA ARG A 297 9.50 3.01 20.79
C ARG A 297 8.85 1.63 20.76
N GLU A 298 8.59 1.08 19.58
CA GLU A 298 7.96 -0.23 19.42
C GLU A 298 8.96 -1.36 19.72
N SER A 299 8.51 -2.41 20.42
CA SER A 299 9.35 -3.60 20.64
C SER A 299 9.77 -4.27 19.33
N ALA A 300 8.97 -4.13 18.26
CA ALA A 300 9.28 -4.63 16.93
C ALA A 300 10.57 -4.04 16.33
N PHE A 301 10.95 -2.80 16.66
CA PHE A 301 12.23 -2.20 16.22
C PHE A 301 13.43 -2.95 16.81
N CYS A 302 13.31 -3.41 18.06
CA CYS A 302 14.36 -4.15 18.76
C CYS A 302 14.57 -5.59 18.24
N HIS A 303 13.78 -6.03 17.25
CA HIS A 303 13.91 -7.35 16.62
C HIS A 303 14.61 -7.30 15.25
N LEU A 304 14.86 -6.11 14.69
CA LEU A 304 15.52 -5.90 13.40
C LEU A 304 17.01 -6.32 13.44
N PRO A 305 17.58 -6.81 12.31
CA PRO A 305 19.04 -7.00 12.18
C PRO A 305 19.83 -5.69 12.35
N LEU A 306 21.06 -5.78 12.83
CA LEU A 306 21.93 -4.61 13.10
C LEU A 306 22.13 -3.76 11.84
N GLU A 307 22.30 -4.39 10.68
CA GLU A 307 22.46 -3.72 9.37
C GLU A 307 21.22 -2.90 8.99
N THR A 308 20.03 -3.35 9.41
CA THR A 308 18.77 -2.63 9.19
C THR A 308 18.62 -1.47 10.16
N VAL A 309 19.04 -1.65 11.42
CA VAL A 309 19.09 -0.59 12.43
C VAL A 309 20.10 0.49 12.05
N ASP A 310 21.27 0.12 11.55
CA ASP A 310 22.30 1.04 11.04
C ASP A 310 21.76 1.86 9.86
N MET A 311 21.23 1.18 8.83
CA MET A 311 20.63 1.81 7.65
C MET A 311 19.51 2.81 8.00
N LEU A 312 18.67 2.50 8.99
CA LEU A 312 17.61 3.41 9.46
C LEU A 312 18.16 4.57 10.31
N THR A 313 19.14 4.32 11.19
CA THR A 313 19.65 5.34 12.14
C THR A 313 20.70 6.26 11.53
N GLN A 314 21.43 5.83 10.50
CA GLN A 314 22.33 6.67 9.72
C GLN A 314 21.56 7.74 8.91
N SER A 315 20.32 7.42 8.52
CA SER A 315 19.46 8.25 7.65
C SER A 315 19.28 9.70 8.13
N ASP A 316 19.57 10.64 7.22
CA ASP A 316 19.22 12.07 7.37
C ASP A 316 17.70 12.29 7.39
N ASP A 317 16.88 11.36 6.89
CA ASP A 317 15.43 11.50 6.76
C ASP A 317 14.63 10.99 7.98
N LEU A 318 15.30 10.40 8.97
CA LEU A 318 14.65 9.88 10.17
C LEU A 318 14.13 11.03 11.06
N ASN A 319 12.82 11.27 11.06
CA ASN A 319 12.17 12.37 11.80
C ASN A 319 12.04 12.07 13.30
N ALA A 320 13.18 11.95 13.99
CA ALA A 320 13.30 11.70 15.42
C ALA A 320 14.35 12.63 16.05
N ASP A 321 14.26 12.82 17.37
CA ASP A 321 15.32 13.46 18.15
C ASP A 321 16.44 12.45 18.53
N GLU A 322 17.66 12.95 18.73
CA GLU A 322 18.82 12.11 19.02
C GLU A 322 18.74 11.36 20.36
N VAL A 323 17.92 11.82 21.31
CA VAL A 323 17.71 11.11 22.59
C VAL A 323 16.85 9.88 22.36
N SER A 324 15.82 9.99 21.51
CA SER A 324 14.98 8.87 21.08
C SER A 324 15.76 7.86 20.25
N VAL A 325 16.66 8.31 19.35
CA VAL A 325 17.57 7.41 18.61
C VAL A 325 18.56 6.72 19.55
N TYR A 326 19.17 7.43 20.49
CA TYR A 326 20.04 6.82 21.50
C TYR A 326 19.29 5.77 22.36
N LYS A 327 18.07 6.09 22.81
CA LYS A 327 17.25 5.18 23.61
C LYS A 327 16.82 3.93 22.83
N SER A 328 16.47 4.04 21.55
CA SER A 328 16.13 2.88 20.74
C SER A 328 17.34 1.98 20.45
N LEU A 329 18.53 2.55 20.21
CA LEU A 329 19.77 1.79 20.08
C LEU A 329 20.16 1.07 21.38
N VAL A 330 20.07 1.75 22.53
CA VAL A 330 20.33 1.12 23.83
C VAL A 330 19.32 0.00 24.12
N ASN A 331 18.04 0.18 23.80
CA ASN A 331 17.02 -0.86 23.98
C ASN A 331 17.27 -2.08 23.07
N TRP A 332 17.61 -1.85 21.79
CA TRP A 332 18.03 -2.90 20.86
C TRP A 332 19.26 -3.66 21.40
N ALA A 333 20.29 -2.93 21.84
CA ALA A 333 21.54 -3.51 22.35
C ALA A 333 21.34 -4.35 23.61
N ASN A 334 20.42 -3.95 24.50
CA ASN A 334 20.07 -4.75 25.68
C ASN A 334 19.44 -6.09 25.27
N LEU A 335 18.51 -6.07 24.32
CA LEU A 335 17.87 -7.29 23.82
C LEU A 335 18.85 -8.16 23.02
N GLU A 336 19.77 -7.58 22.25
CA GLU A 336 20.79 -8.34 21.55
C GLU A 336 21.82 -8.99 22.51
N CYS A 337 22.22 -8.29 23.59
CA CYS A 337 23.03 -8.91 24.66
C CYS A 337 22.33 -10.13 25.26
N LEU A 338 21.01 -10.04 25.52
CA LEU A 338 20.23 -11.18 26.02
C LEU A 338 20.12 -12.32 24.99
N ARG A 339 20.04 -12.03 23.69
CA ARG A 339 20.05 -13.04 22.62
C ARG A 339 21.41 -13.74 22.49
N GLN A 340 22.50 -13.01 22.71
CA GLN A 340 23.87 -13.54 22.77
C GLN A 340 24.24 -14.15 24.14
N GLN A 341 23.31 -14.15 25.11
CA GLN A 341 23.49 -14.68 26.47
C GLN A 341 24.62 -13.99 27.28
N ILE A 342 24.92 -12.73 26.96
CA ILE A 342 25.90 -11.90 27.68
C ILE A 342 25.20 -10.88 28.59
N SER A 343 25.89 -10.40 29.61
CA SER A 343 25.35 -9.41 30.54
C SER A 343 25.10 -8.06 29.86
N THR A 344 24.05 -7.36 30.26
CA THR A 344 23.65 -6.03 29.76
C THR A 344 24.50 -4.88 30.31
N ALA A 345 25.79 -5.13 30.54
CA ALA A 345 26.76 -4.12 30.97
C ALA A 345 27.05 -3.13 29.83
N ASP A 346 27.28 -1.85 30.14
CA ASP A 346 27.46 -0.80 29.13
C ASP A 346 28.61 -1.06 28.14
N SER A 347 29.66 -1.78 28.56
CA SER A 347 30.73 -2.25 27.66
C SER A 347 30.24 -3.23 26.60
N ASN A 348 29.31 -4.12 26.95
CA ASN A 348 28.73 -5.08 26.04
C ASN A 348 27.72 -4.40 25.11
N LEU A 349 26.93 -3.45 25.62
CA LEU A 349 26.05 -2.60 24.81
C LEU A 349 26.85 -1.84 23.74
N ARG A 350 28.03 -1.29 24.10
CA ARG A 350 28.96 -0.67 23.14
C ARG A 350 29.48 -1.67 22.11
N ASN A 351 29.88 -2.87 22.54
CA ASN A 351 30.42 -3.89 21.65
C ASN A 351 29.40 -4.39 20.61
N VAL A 352 28.13 -4.63 21.00
CA VAL A 352 27.09 -5.08 20.05
C VAL A 352 26.58 -3.95 19.14
N LEU A 353 26.73 -2.68 19.52
CA LEU A 353 26.39 -1.53 18.68
C LEU A 353 27.52 -1.12 17.71
N GLY A 354 28.78 -1.40 18.04
CA GLY A 354 29.92 -1.11 17.16
C GLY A 354 29.95 0.33 16.64
N SER A 355 29.92 0.48 15.31
CA SER A 355 29.87 1.78 14.63
C SER A 355 28.50 2.48 14.73
N THR A 356 27.40 1.72 14.81
CA THR A 356 26.01 2.23 14.82
C THR A 356 25.73 3.12 16.03
N LEU A 357 26.49 2.96 17.13
CA LEU A 357 26.49 3.87 18.28
C LEU A 357 26.74 5.34 17.89
N PHE A 358 27.48 5.59 16.81
CA PHE A 358 27.85 6.92 16.33
C PHE A 358 26.88 7.52 15.29
N ASN A 359 25.83 6.77 14.90
CA ASN A 359 24.73 7.32 14.08
C ASN A 359 23.85 8.33 14.85
N VAL A 360 24.01 8.39 16.18
CA VAL A 360 23.45 9.43 17.04
C VAL A 360 24.29 10.70 16.89
N ARG A 361 23.67 11.81 16.51
CA ARG A 361 24.34 13.11 16.29
C ARG A 361 24.56 13.84 17.63
N TYR A 362 25.35 13.25 18.54
CA TYR A 362 25.59 13.78 19.90
C TYR A 362 25.98 15.28 19.91
N ALA A 363 26.73 15.73 18.89
CA ALA A 363 27.13 17.13 18.73
C ALA A 363 25.98 18.13 18.57
N LEU A 364 24.75 17.66 18.34
CA LEU A 364 23.52 18.46 18.22
C LEU A 364 22.55 18.25 19.40
N MET A 365 22.90 17.41 20.37
CA MET A 365 22.12 17.23 21.58
C MET A 365 22.35 18.37 22.57
N ASP A 366 21.30 18.78 23.29
CA ASP A 366 21.41 19.73 24.39
C ASP A 366 22.36 19.18 25.49
N PRO A 367 23.29 19.98 26.04
CA PRO A 367 24.28 19.50 27.01
C PRO A 367 23.69 18.99 28.33
N ALA A 368 22.57 19.56 28.81
CA ALA A 368 21.90 19.08 30.02
C ALA A 368 21.17 17.75 29.75
N VAL A 369 20.54 17.62 28.58
CA VAL A 369 19.93 16.37 28.11
C VAL A 369 20.97 15.27 27.94
N PHE A 370 22.12 15.56 27.33
CA PHE A 370 23.26 14.63 27.23
C PHE A 370 23.76 14.20 28.62
N THR A 371 23.92 15.16 29.53
CA THR A 371 24.36 14.89 30.91
C THR A 371 23.39 13.97 31.65
N ALA A 372 22.08 14.21 31.52
CA ALA A 372 21.06 13.45 32.22
C ALA A 372 20.74 12.06 31.63
N ASN A 373 20.90 11.87 30.31
CA ASN A 373 20.46 10.64 29.62
C ASN A 373 21.62 9.72 29.17
N ILE A 374 22.84 10.26 29.01
CA ILE A 374 23.95 9.57 28.32
C ILE A 374 25.22 9.57 29.16
N SER A 375 25.62 10.71 29.74
CA SER A 375 26.88 10.83 30.49
C SER A 375 26.97 9.88 31.69
N THR A 376 25.82 9.53 32.28
CA THR A 376 25.66 8.57 33.39
C THR A 376 25.87 7.10 33.01
N LYS A 377 26.05 6.77 31.73
CA LYS A 377 26.29 5.41 31.22
C LYS A 377 27.64 5.33 30.49
N ASP A 378 28.35 4.23 30.61
CA ASP A 378 29.69 4.04 30.02
C ASP A 378 29.67 3.40 28.62
N VAL A 379 28.54 3.54 27.91
CA VAL A 379 28.41 3.13 26.50
C VAL A 379 29.28 4.03 25.59
N LEU A 380 29.43 5.31 25.93
CA LEU A 380 30.48 6.19 25.42
C LEU A 380 31.72 6.11 26.33
N SER A 381 32.93 6.14 25.76
CA SER A 381 34.14 6.15 26.57
C SER A 381 34.32 7.47 27.33
N ALA A 382 35.08 7.47 28.42
CA ALA A 382 35.38 8.70 29.17
C ALA A 382 36.00 9.80 28.29
N GLU A 383 36.89 9.41 27.36
CA GLU A 383 37.49 10.32 26.36
C GLU A 383 36.43 10.93 25.43
N GLU A 384 35.48 10.13 24.96
CA GLU A 384 34.37 10.59 24.10
C GLU A 384 33.44 11.54 24.84
N LYS A 385 33.12 11.27 26.11
CA LYS A 385 32.35 12.17 26.99
C LYS A 385 33.07 13.50 27.19
N VAL A 386 34.38 13.47 27.47
CA VAL A 386 35.21 14.68 27.66
C VAL A 386 35.30 15.50 26.38
N LEU A 387 35.53 14.88 25.22
CA LEU A 387 35.58 15.58 23.93
C LEU A 387 34.25 16.26 23.58
N LEU A 388 33.12 15.58 23.80
CA LEU A 388 31.79 16.18 23.61
C LEU A 388 31.55 17.34 24.59
N PHE A 389 31.92 17.19 25.87
CA PHE A 389 31.80 18.25 26.86
C PHE A 389 32.65 19.49 26.52
N GLN A 390 33.89 19.30 26.07
CA GLN A 390 34.77 20.37 25.61
C GLN A 390 34.20 21.08 24.36
N PHE A 391 33.62 20.32 23.43
CA PHE A 391 32.95 20.87 22.25
C PHE A 391 31.71 21.71 22.62
N TYR A 392 30.84 21.24 23.51
CA TYR A 392 29.67 22.01 23.98
C TYR A 392 30.07 23.35 24.64
N HIS A 393 31.23 23.41 25.30
CA HIS A 393 31.75 24.63 25.94
C HIS A 393 32.68 25.45 25.03
N GLY A 394 32.78 25.12 23.73
CA GLY A 394 33.60 25.86 22.76
C GLY A 394 35.12 25.73 22.95
N GLN A 395 35.58 24.82 23.82
CA GLN A 395 37.01 24.58 24.06
C GLN A 395 37.67 23.80 22.92
N VAL A 396 36.88 23.09 22.10
CA VAL A 396 37.33 22.32 20.93
C VAL A 396 36.48 22.70 19.71
N ALA A 397 37.11 23.16 18.63
CA ALA A 397 36.42 23.64 17.43
C ALA A 397 35.89 22.53 16.50
N SER A 398 36.46 21.32 16.59
CA SER A 398 36.15 20.18 15.73
C SER A 398 36.22 18.86 16.49
N LEU A 399 35.13 18.09 16.44
CA LEU A 399 35.09 16.70 16.90
C LEU A 399 35.72 15.74 15.88
N PRO A 400 36.23 14.56 16.31
CA PRO A 400 36.63 13.48 15.41
C PRO A 400 35.51 13.08 14.45
N GLY A 401 35.85 12.74 13.20
CA GLY A 401 34.90 12.51 12.09
C GLY A 401 33.88 11.37 12.28
N LYS A 402 33.97 10.58 13.36
CA LYS A 402 32.93 9.63 13.77
C LYS A 402 31.67 10.32 14.33
N PHE A 403 31.77 11.56 14.80
CA PHE A 403 30.63 12.31 15.33
C PHE A 403 29.99 13.17 14.23
N ASP A 404 28.84 12.76 13.71
CA ASP A 404 28.10 13.59 12.75
C ASP A 404 27.54 14.87 13.42
N ARG A 405 27.57 15.95 12.64
CA ARG A 405 27.19 17.32 12.99
C ARG A 405 26.05 17.85 12.11
N LYS A 406 25.55 17.06 11.15
CA LYS A 406 24.39 17.41 10.32
C LYS A 406 23.10 17.19 11.11
N SER A 407 22.17 18.13 11.06
CA SER A 407 20.81 17.90 11.57
C SER A 407 20.07 16.93 10.65
N ARG A 408 19.25 16.05 11.23
CA ARG A 408 18.24 15.31 10.46
C ARG A 408 17.26 16.29 9.82
N ARG A 409 16.75 15.91 8.65
CA ARG A 409 15.71 16.62 7.91
C ARG A 409 14.38 16.39 8.59
N LYS A 410 13.73 17.46 9.06
CA LYS A 410 12.35 17.38 9.56
C LYS A 410 11.40 17.12 8.41
N ILE A 411 11.10 15.86 8.13
CA ILE A 411 10.04 15.47 7.20
C ILE A 411 8.70 15.72 7.89
N VAL A 412 8.20 16.95 7.74
CA VAL A 412 6.88 17.32 8.25
C VAL A 412 5.82 16.53 7.50
N ASN A 413 5.06 15.72 8.23
CA ASN A 413 3.91 15.02 7.69
C ASN A 413 2.89 16.07 7.20
N PRO A 414 2.37 16.00 5.95
CA PRO A 414 1.41 16.98 5.44
C PRO A 414 0.12 17.15 6.26
N LYS A 415 -0.10 16.28 7.26
CA LYS A 415 -1.20 16.36 8.24
C LYS A 415 -0.92 17.27 9.46
N GLU A 416 0.32 17.72 9.70
CA GLU A 416 0.74 18.35 10.97
C GLU A 416 1.02 19.87 10.90
N ILE A 417 0.93 20.48 9.72
CA ILE A 417 1.27 21.91 9.50
C ILE A 417 0.34 22.88 10.26
N SER A 418 -0.81 22.44 10.78
CA SER A 418 -1.81 23.29 11.42
C SER A 418 -1.55 23.63 12.90
N SER A 419 -0.37 23.36 13.47
CA SER A 419 -0.12 23.62 14.92
C SER A 419 1.30 24.03 15.35
N GLN A 420 1.91 25.04 14.71
CA GLN A 420 2.76 26.06 15.36
C GLN A 420 3.26 27.11 14.34
N GLY A 421 3.02 28.40 14.59
CA GLY A 421 3.41 29.46 13.64
C GLY A 421 2.93 30.88 13.96
N GLY A 422 2.51 31.17 15.20
CA GLY A 422 2.13 32.52 15.63
C GLY A 422 3.35 33.38 15.93
N GLY A 423 3.88 34.08 14.92
CA GLY A 423 5.01 35.00 15.07
C GLY A 423 5.08 35.93 13.86
N GLY A 424 4.67 37.19 14.02
CA GLY A 424 4.40 38.08 12.90
C GLY A 424 5.61 38.83 12.35
N PHE A 425 5.50 39.26 11.09
CA PHE A 425 6.22 40.40 10.55
C PHE A 425 5.25 41.33 9.84
N ASP A 426 5.09 42.56 10.38
CA ASP A 426 4.43 43.65 9.68
C ASP A 426 5.44 44.39 8.79
N LYS A 427 5.03 44.67 7.56
CA LYS A 427 5.47 45.78 6.68
C LYS A 427 4.66 45.74 5.38
N GLY A 428 3.51 46.41 5.39
CA GLY A 428 2.62 46.51 4.23
C GLY A 428 3.12 47.45 3.11
N VAL A 429 2.43 47.38 1.97
CA VAL A 429 2.58 48.32 0.83
C VAL A 429 1.19 48.80 0.40
N LYS A 430 1.04 50.11 0.17
CA LYS A 430 -0.18 50.75 -0.39
C LYS A 430 -0.27 50.36 -1.87
N GLY A 431 -1.43 50.01 -2.45
CA GLY A 431 -2.72 50.67 -2.33
C GLY A 431 -2.96 51.46 -3.63
N GLY A 432 -3.88 50.98 -4.47
CA GLY A 432 -4.20 51.58 -5.77
C GLY A 432 -5.66 51.35 -6.15
N ARG A 433 -6.37 52.41 -6.54
CA ARG A 433 -7.78 52.38 -6.98
C ARG A 433 -7.86 52.49 -8.51
N GLY A 434 -8.82 51.80 -9.12
CA GLY A 434 -9.08 51.84 -10.57
C GLY A 434 -10.56 51.56 -10.87
N ASN A 435 -11.35 52.63 -10.92
CA ASN A 435 -12.78 52.83 -11.20
C ASN A 435 -13.64 51.69 -11.82
N ASN A 436 -14.91 51.65 -11.39
CA ASN A 436 -16.03 51.02 -12.09
C ASN A 436 -16.31 51.64 -13.48
N SER A 437 -16.99 50.86 -14.32
CA SER A 437 -18.11 51.35 -15.13
C SER A 437 -19.29 50.38 -14.99
N ASP A 438 -20.51 50.90 -14.79
CA ASP A 438 -21.67 50.11 -14.40
C ASP A 438 -22.46 49.55 -15.59
N VAL A 439 -22.94 48.31 -15.49
CA VAL A 439 -24.11 47.83 -16.26
C VAL A 439 -25.09 47.12 -15.32
N THR A 440 -26.31 47.61 -15.35
CA THR A 440 -27.51 47.24 -14.58
C THR A 440 -27.68 45.76 -14.20
N GLY A 441 -27.61 45.50 -12.89
CA GLY A 441 -28.72 44.95 -12.11
C GLY A 441 -29.41 43.66 -12.58
N THR A 442 -28.97 42.52 -12.04
CA THR A 442 -29.85 41.39 -11.71
C THR A 442 -29.61 41.01 -10.25
N VAL A 443 -30.64 41.08 -9.40
CA VAL A 443 -30.50 40.77 -7.98
C VAL A 443 -30.54 39.26 -7.79
N ILE A 444 -29.36 38.65 -7.71
CA ILE A 444 -29.19 37.28 -7.23
C ILE A 444 -29.12 37.32 -5.69
N PRO A 445 -29.91 36.53 -4.95
CA PRO A 445 -29.82 36.48 -3.49
C PRO A 445 -28.44 36.03 -2.99
N ASN A 446 -27.75 36.89 -2.25
CA ASN A 446 -26.42 36.62 -1.68
C ASN A 446 -26.52 35.85 -0.33
N ASP A 447 -27.17 34.69 -0.34
CA ASP A 447 -27.41 33.88 0.86
C ASP A 447 -26.68 32.51 0.87
N VAL A 448 -25.57 32.39 0.13
CA VAL A 448 -24.56 31.37 0.40
C VAL A 448 -23.43 32.01 1.22
N LYS A 449 -23.50 31.85 2.56
CA LYS A 449 -22.37 32.17 3.44
C LYS A 449 -21.12 31.42 2.93
N PRO A 450 -19.95 32.07 2.81
CA PRO A 450 -18.74 31.41 2.35
C PRO A 450 -18.40 30.23 3.28
N PHE A 451 -18.33 29.03 2.72
CA PHE A 451 -18.15 27.80 3.48
C PHE A 451 -16.81 27.82 4.23
N LYS A 452 -16.88 27.99 5.55
CA LYS A 452 -15.72 28.02 6.43
C LYS A 452 -15.33 26.60 6.80
N LEU A 453 -14.52 25.99 5.94
CA LEU A 453 -13.89 24.68 6.14
C LEU A 453 -13.31 24.55 7.56
N ALA A 454 -13.66 23.46 8.26
CA ALA A 454 -13.23 23.21 9.64
C ALA A 454 -11.70 23.21 9.76
N SER A 455 -11.14 23.76 10.84
CA SER A 455 -9.69 23.96 10.99
C SER A 455 -8.86 22.66 11.02
N ASP A 456 -9.52 21.52 11.18
CA ASP A 456 -8.96 20.19 11.22
C ASP A 456 -9.38 19.30 10.04
N PHE A 457 -9.92 19.87 8.95
CA PHE A 457 -10.33 19.13 7.74
C PHE A 457 -9.25 18.17 7.18
N HIS A 458 -7.97 18.46 7.40
CA HIS A 458 -6.87 17.59 7.03
C HIS A 458 -6.93 16.20 7.70
N LYS A 459 -7.49 16.12 8.92
CA LYS A 459 -7.67 14.90 9.73
C LYS A 459 -8.88 14.06 9.28
N MET A 460 -9.86 14.67 8.61
CA MET A 460 -11.07 13.96 8.16
C MET A 460 -10.75 12.87 7.13
N PRO A 461 -11.52 11.76 7.14
CA PRO A 461 -11.36 10.68 6.16
C PRO A 461 -11.70 11.17 4.75
N ILE A 462 -10.83 10.84 3.78
CA ILE A 462 -11.07 11.10 2.36
C ILE A 462 -11.86 9.94 1.77
N LYS A 463 -12.98 10.23 1.11
CA LYS A 463 -13.73 9.25 0.31
C LYS A 463 -13.30 9.30 -1.15
N SER A 464 -13.12 8.13 -1.77
CA SER A 464 -12.73 7.97 -3.17
C SER A 464 -13.10 6.61 -3.72
N ALA A 465 -13.46 6.53 -4.99
CA ALA A 465 -13.48 5.30 -5.77
C ALA A 465 -12.93 5.54 -7.18
N SER A 466 -12.35 4.50 -7.79
CA SER A 466 -11.92 4.55 -9.20
C SER A 466 -13.14 4.46 -10.13
N ARG A 467 -13.15 5.27 -11.19
CA ARG A 467 -14.13 5.13 -12.28
C ARG A 467 -13.73 4.09 -13.34
N PHE A 468 -12.55 3.50 -13.25
CA PHE A 468 -12.03 2.52 -14.21
C PHE A 468 -11.93 1.12 -13.59
N GLU A 469 -12.35 0.09 -14.34
CA GLU A 469 -12.21 -1.32 -13.95
C GLU A 469 -10.87 -1.94 -14.38
N ARG A 470 -10.22 -1.37 -15.40
CA ARG A 470 -8.95 -1.88 -15.95
C ARG A 470 -7.88 -0.80 -16.07
N THR A 471 -6.64 -1.24 -16.21
CA THR A 471 -5.47 -0.38 -16.41
C THR A 471 -4.64 -0.89 -17.60
N SER A 472 -4.21 0.02 -18.46
CA SER A 472 -3.46 -0.22 -19.71
C SER A 472 -2.33 0.80 -19.88
N GLY A 473 -1.56 0.74 -20.97
CA GLY A 473 -0.52 1.70 -21.28
C GLY A 473 0.39 1.29 -22.45
N PRO A 474 1.33 2.17 -22.87
CA PRO A 474 1.61 3.50 -22.32
C PRO A 474 0.61 4.57 -22.77
N TRP A 475 0.50 5.63 -21.97
CA TRP A 475 -0.22 6.86 -22.28
C TRP A 475 0.78 8.02 -22.36
N VAL A 476 0.69 8.84 -23.41
CA VAL A 476 1.64 9.93 -23.66
C VAL A 476 1.11 11.21 -23.03
N LEU A 477 1.92 11.89 -22.21
CA LEU A 477 1.47 13.03 -21.39
C LEU A 477 1.77 14.41 -21.99
N ASN A 478 2.56 14.49 -23.06
CA ASN A 478 3.11 15.76 -23.54
C ASN A 478 2.26 16.54 -24.56
N LYS A 479 1.04 16.09 -24.90
CA LYS A 479 0.25 16.68 -26.02
C LYS A 479 -0.80 17.71 -25.59
N GLY A 480 -1.24 17.71 -24.34
CA GLY A 480 -2.30 18.61 -23.87
C GLY A 480 -2.63 18.44 -22.38
N ALA A 481 -3.77 18.97 -21.96
CA ALA A 481 -4.38 18.59 -20.69
C ALA A 481 -5.27 17.35 -20.90
N ASP A 482 -5.27 16.44 -19.93
CA ASP A 482 -6.31 15.43 -19.76
C ASP A 482 -7.44 16.02 -18.92
N ALA A 483 -8.70 15.89 -19.33
CA ALA A 483 -9.81 16.48 -18.57
C ALA A 483 -11.06 15.61 -18.54
N ILE A 484 -11.81 15.72 -17.43
CA ILE A 484 -13.11 15.07 -17.26
C ILE A 484 -14.09 16.04 -16.59
N SER A 485 -15.33 16.06 -17.08
CA SER A 485 -16.43 16.78 -16.46
C SER A 485 -17.15 15.82 -15.51
N PHE A 486 -17.59 16.27 -14.35
CA PHE A 486 -18.45 15.48 -13.48
C PHE A 486 -19.41 16.34 -12.66
N ARG A 487 -20.51 15.74 -12.21
CA ARG A 487 -21.43 16.30 -11.22
C ARG A 487 -21.67 15.31 -10.09
N CYS A 488 -22.16 15.81 -8.96
CA CYS A 488 -22.41 15.04 -7.75
C CYS A 488 -23.87 15.19 -7.27
N SER A 489 -24.36 14.18 -6.57
CA SER A 489 -25.73 14.14 -6.02
C SER A 489 -25.94 15.00 -4.75
N GLU A 490 -24.86 15.37 -4.07
CA GLU A 490 -24.85 16.11 -2.79
C GLU A 490 -23.78 17.21 -2.81
N ILE A 491 -23.79 18.11 -1.83
CA ILE A 491 -22.67 19.07 -1.64
C ILE A 491 -21.45 18.31 -1.17
N ILE A 492 -20.31 18.52 -1.82
CA ILE A 492 -19.04 17.87 -1.51
C ILE A 492 -17.89 18.88 -1.46
N ILE A 493 -16.88 18.56 -0.65
CA ILE A 493 -15.63 19.31 -0.58
C ILE A 493 -14.56 18.50 -1.33
N LEU A 494 -14.27 18.87 -2.57
CA LEU A 494 -13.27 18.22 -3.41
C LEU A 494 -11.86 18.57 -2.90
N ARG A 495 -11.22 17.62 -2.23
CA ARG A 495 -9.86 17.73 -1.68
C ARG A 495 -8.78 17.36 -2.70
N GLY A 496 -9.14 16.73 -3.82
CA GLY A 496 -8.21 16.31 -4.84
C GLY A 496 -8.78 15.31 -5.83
N PHE A 497 -7.89 14.62 -6.52
CA PHE A 497 -8.19 13.49 -7.41
C PHE A 497 -6.94 12.60 -7.53
N ARG A 498 -7.06 11.47 -8.22
CA ARG A 498 -5.94 10.55 -8.48
C ARG A 498 -5.69 10.43 -9.98
N ILE A 499 -4.42 10.41 -10.37
CA ILE A 499 -3.93 10.24 -11.75
C ILE A 499 -3.20 8.89 -11.89
N TYR A 500 -2.87 8.45 -13.11
CA TYR A 500 -2.00 7.30 -13.32
C TYR A 500 -0.51 7.68 -13.31
N GLY A 501 0.34 6.75 -12.84
CA GLY A 501 1.80 6.88 -12.74
C GLY A 501 2.56 6.24 -13.92
N PRO A 502 3.91 6.28 -13.92
CA PRO A 502 4.75 5.84 -15.03
C PRO A 502 4.49 4.41 -15.51
N TYR A 503 4.53 4.21 -16.84
CA TYR A 503 4.33 2.91 -17.47
C TYR A 503 5.61 2.08 -17.49
N HIS A 504 5.64 1.01 -16.69
CA HIS A 504 6.73 0.05 -16.69
C HIS A 504 6.35 -1.16 -17.56
N ARG A 505 7.05 -1.32 -18.69
CA ARG A 505 6.85 -2.46 -19.60
C ARG A 505 7.61 -3.67 -19.05
N LYS A 506 6.91 -4.74 -18.68
CA LYS A 506 7.53 -6.07 -18.44
C LYS A 506 8.02 -6.67 -19.77
N THR A 507 9.16 -6.23 -20.27
CA THR A 507 9.94 -6.98 -21.26
C THR A 507 10.83 -7.98 -20.52
N HIS A 508 10.74 -9.26 -20.89
CA HIS A 508 11.89 -10.14 -20.74
C HIS A 508 13.02 -9.63 -21.66
N VAL A 509 14.28 -9.99 -21.33
CA VAL A 509 15.53 -9.37 -21.80
C VAL A 509 15.86 -8.06 -21.08
N ASP A 510 17.08 -8.00 -20.57
CA ASP A 510 17.65 -6.96 -19.73
C ASP A 510 17.96 -5.65 -20.49
N ASN A 511 18.37 -4.61 -19.76
CA ASN A 511 18.95 -3.36 -20.27
C ASN A 511 18.02 -2.47 -21.12
N ALA A 512 16.80 -2.22 -20.67
CA ALA A 512 16.02 -1.05 -21.10
C ALA A 512 16.37 0.19 -20.23
N HIS A 513 17.33 1.01 -20.67
CA HIS A 513 17.65 2.32 -20.07
C HIS A 513 16.50 3.32 -20.26
N TYR A 514 15.40 3.17 -19.52
CA TYR A 514 14.40 4.22 -19.40
C TYR A 514 14.93 5.31 -18.45
N SER A 515 15.36 6.42 -19.06
CA SER A 515 15.91 7.57 -18.35
C SER A 515 14.94 8.09 -17.29
N ARG A 516 15.48 8.36 -16.09
CA ARG A 516 14.83 9.04 -14.97
C ARG A 516 13.95 10.21 -15.44
N SER A 517 12.66 10.11 -15.18
CA SER A 517 11.88 11.26 -14.69
C SER A 517 11.16 10.81 -13.43
N ASP A 518 11.88 10.86 -12.31
CA ASP A 518 11.41 10.48 -10.98
C ASP A 518 10.35 11.46 -10.42
N LEU A 519 9.73 12.26 -11.30
CA LEU A 519 8.95 13.44 -11.02
C LEU A 519 7.94 13.71 -12.15
N TYR A 520 6.68 13.89 -11.79
CA TYR A 520 5.64 14.47 -12.62
C TYR A 520 5.39 15.91 -12.18
N LYS A 521 5.54 16.89 -13.08
CA LYS A 521 5.08 18.26 -12.83
C LYS A 521 3.64 18.38 -13.30
N VAL A 522 2.75 18.83 -12.43
CA VAL A 522 1.30 18.79 -12.63
C VAL A 522 0.72 20.20 -12.52
N ASP A 523 0.14 20.72 -13.60
CA ASP A 523 -0.68 21.95 -13.62
C ASP A 523 -2.15 21.52 -13.61
N VAL A 524 -2.84 21.85 -12.53
CA VAL A 524 -4.24 21.50 -12.26
C VAL A 524 -5.11 22.73 -12.49
N GLN A 525 -6.20 22.58 -13.23
CA GLN A 525 -7.22 23.61 -13.42
C GLN A 525 -8.60 23.01 -13.15
N ILE A 526 -9.43 23.71 -12.38
CA ILE A 526 -10.81 23.30 -12.11
C ILE A 526 -11.73 24.42 -12.59
N TYR A 527 -12.76 24.02 -13.36
CA TYR A 527 -13.78 24.91 -13.90
C TYR A 527 -15.16 24.57 -13.35
N ASP A 528 -16.01 25.59 -13.19
CA ASP A 528 -17.45 25.39 -13.04
C ASP A 528 -18.15 25.20 -14.41
N ASP A 529 -19.48 25.04 -14.38
CA ASP A 529 -20.33 24.88 -15.57
C ASP A 529 -20.38 26.12 -16.48
N SER A 530 -20.03 27.31 -15.96
CA SER A 530 -19.83 28.53 -16.76
C SER A 530 -18.46 28.58 -17.45
N VAL A 531 -17.65 27.52 -17.30
CA VAL A 531 -16.26 27.41 -17.80
C VAL A 531 -15.31 28.42 -17.13
N LYS A 532 -15.71 28.99 -15.99
CA LYS A 532 -14.87 29.89 -15.19
C LYS A 532 -13.88 29.07 -14.35
N GLU A 533 -12.61 29.48 -14.34
CA GLU A 533 -11.57 28.85 -13.51
C GLU A 533 -11.84 29.18 -12.03
N VAL A 534 -12.20 28.16 -11.24
CA VAL A 534 -12.46 28.27 -9.79
C VAL A 534 -11.25 27.86 -8.94
N ARG A 535 -10.29 27.15 -9.53
CA ARG A 535 -9.03 26.76 -8.91
C ARG A 535 -7.96 26.53 -9.99
N ARG A 536 -6.73 26.97 -9.70
CA ARG A 536 -5.51 26.46 -10.32
C ARG A 536 -4.53 26.07 -9.22
N GLU A 537 -3.77 25.00 -9.42
CA GLU A 537 -2.67 24.63 -8.54
C GLU A 537 -1.55 23.94 -9.33
N GLN A 538 -0.30 24.20 -8.95
CA GLN A 538 0.89 23.56 -9.51
C GLN A 538 1.64 22.81 -8.43
N LEU A 539 1.94 21.54 -8.69
CA LEU A 539 2.62 20.63 -7.77
C LEU A 539 3.58 19.70 -8.51
N GLU A 540 4.54 19.15 -7.78
CA GLU A 540 5.46 18.14 -8.29
C GLU A 540 5.27 16.84 -7.51
N ILE A 541 4.90 15.77 -8.21
CA ILE A 541 4.67 14.44 -7.65
C ILE A 541 5.90 13.60 -7.93
N ASN A 542 6.63 13.20 -6.88
CA ASN A 542 7.75 12.28 -7.04
C ASN A 542 7.23 10.87 -7.35
N THR A 543 7.48 10.40 -8.57
CA THR A 543 6.99 9.12 -9.09
C THR A 543 7.95 7.95 -8.85
N SER A 544 9.15 8.18 -8.30
CA SER A 544 10.02 7.09 -7.82
C SER A 544 9.56 6.48 -6.49
N ILE A 545 8.44 6.94 -5.95
CA ILE A 545 7.90 6.57 -4.62
C ILE A 545 7.18 5.19 -4.63
N GLY A 546 7.13 4.48 -5.76
CA GLY A 546 6.92 3.02 -5.80
C GLY A 546 6.27 2.51 -7.08
N LEU A 547 5.99 1.20 -7.13
CA LEU A 547 5.18 0.54 -8.18
C LEU A 547 3.70 0.97 -8.21
N ASP A 548 3.34 2.06 -7.53
CA ASP A 548 1.97 2.54 -7.44
C ASP A 548 1.55 3.06 -8.82
N LYS A 549 0.69 2.29 -9.50
CA LYS A 549 0.20 2.61 -10.85
C LYS A 549 -0.59 3.92 -10.90
N VAL A 550 -0.91 4.51 -9.75
CA VAL A 550 -1.75 5.69 -9.58
C VAL A 550 -1.23 6.57 -8.43
N PHE A 551 -1.29 7.88 -8.60
CA PHE A 551 -0.73 8.90 -7.69
C PHE A 551 -1.75 9.98 -7.33
N ASP A 552 -1.68 10.46 -6.10
CA ASP A 552 -2.66 11.38 -5.52
C ASP A 552 -2.32 12.86 -5.79
N VAL A 553 -3.27 13.58 -6.38
CA VAL A 553 -3.24 15.03 -6.60
C VAL A 553 -4.08 15.69 -5.51
N ILE A 554 -3.44 16.02 -4.38
CA ILE A 554 -4.08 16.74 -3.27
C ILE A 554 -4.01 18.25 -3.52
N LEU A 555 -5.14 18.93 -3.40
CA LEU A 555 -5.24 20.38 -3.46
C LEU A 555 -4.89 20.99 -2.10
N ARG A 556 -4.20 22.13 -2.07
CA ARG A 556 -3.85 22.86 -0.84
C ARG A 556 -5.07 23.38 -0.10
N ASP A 557 -5.97 24.04 -0.83
CA ASP A 557 -7.30 24.40 -0.33
C ASP A 557 -8.36 23.71 -1.20
N PRO A 558 -9.23 22.85 -0.61
CA PRO A 558 -10.30 22.18 -1.32
C PRO A 558 -11.31 23.12 -2.01
N VAL A 559 -12.04 22.58 -3.00
CA VAL A 559 -13.12 23.29 -3.71
C VAL A 559 -14.47 22.73 -3.30
N GLN A 560 -15.38 23.58 -2.83
CA GLN A 560 -16.77 23.18 -2.60
C GLN A 560 -17.50 23.04 -3.95
N LEU A 561 -18.09 21.88 -4.18
CA LEU A 561 -18.93 21.61 -5.36
C LEU A 561 -20.40 21.55 -4.92
N THR A 562 -21.26 22.22 -5.68
CA THR A 562 -22.71 22.24 -5.50
C THR A 562 -23.37 21.07 -6.25
N PRO A 563 -24.52 20.54 -5.78
CA PRO A 563 -25.13 19.35 -6.37
C PRO A 563 -25.62 19.62 -7.79
N SER A 564 -25.69 18.58 -8.61
CA SER A 564 -26.23 18.57 -9.98
C SER A 564 -25.56 19.48 -11.02
N ARG A 565 -24.73 20.46 -10.62
CA ARG A 565 -23.90 21.29 -11.50
C ARG A 565 -22.64 20.53 -11.91
N PHE A 566 -22.23 20.71 -13.16
CA PHE A 566 -20.99 20.12 -13.67
C PHE A 566 -19.78 20.95 -13.29
N PHE A 567 -18.70 20.27 -12.94
CA PHE A 567 -17.36 20.83 -12.78
C PHE A 567 -16.40 20.06 -13.66
N THR A 568 -15.44 20.74 -14.29
CA THR A 568 -14.35 20.08 -15.04
C THR A 568 -13.09 20.11 -14.20
N VAL A 569 -12.47 18.94 -14.00
CA VAL A 569 -11.05 18.87 -13.64
C VAL A 569 -10.27 18.67 -14.93
N ALA A 570 -9.33 19.57 -15.20
CA ALA A 570 -8.33 19.46 -16.26
C ALA A 570 -6.94 19.39 -15.60
N VAL A 571 -6.11 18.48 -16.08
CA VAL A 571 -4.77 18.23 -15.56
C VAL A 571 -3.76 18.11 -16.69
N LYS A 572 -2.72 18.94 -16.66
CA LYS A 572 -1.59 18.84 -17.58
C LYS A 572 -0.40 18.27 -16.82
N ILE A 573 0.09 17.12 -17.26
CA ILE A 573 1.16 16.38 -16.59
C ILE A 573 2.40 16.39 -17.48
N LEU A 574 3.57 16.69 -16.92
CA LEU A 574 4.86 16.64 -17.61
C LEU A 574 5.78 15.62 -16.92
N GLY A 575 6.10 14.54 -17.64
CA GLY A 575 6.95 13.44 -17.19
C GLY A 575 6.93 12.26 -18.18
N ALA A 576 7.56 11.14 -17.81
CA ALA A 576 7.55 9.89 -18.57
C ALA A 576 6.12 9.35 -18.82
N PRO A 577 5.86 8.64 -19.93
CA PRO A 577 4.55 8.06 -20.25
C PRO A 577 3.95 7.24 -19.10
N SER A 578 2.65 7.37 -18.85
CA SER A 578 1.94 6.74 -17.74
C SER A 578 1.16 5.48 -18.13
N TYR A 579 0.69 4.72 -17.14
CA TYR A 579 -0.51 3.90 -17.31
C TYR A 579 -1.74 4.78 -17.62
N HIS A 580 -2.85 4.17 -18.00
CA HIS A 580 -4.17 4.83 -18.06
C HIS A 580 -5.27 3.84 -17.71
N GLY A 581 -6.43 4.35 -17.35
CA GLY A 581 -7.62 3.54 -17.12
C GLY A 581 -8.32 3.19 -18.42
N THR A 582 -8.95 2.02 -18.46
CA THR A 582 -9.91 1.61 -19.49
C THR A 582 -11.15 1.02 -18.80
N ASP A 583 -12.21 0.79 -19.57
CA ASP A 583 -13.52 0.35 -19.09
C ASP A 583 -14.07 1.31 -18.01
N GLY A 584 -14.11 2.58 -18.41
CA GLY A 584 -14.53 3.71 -17.58
C GLY A 584 -16.05 3.82 -17.44
N LYS A 585 -16.50 3.96 -16.19
CA LYS A 585 -17.90 4.08 -15.81
C LYS A 585 -18.39 5.52 -15.95
N ARG A 586 -19.60 5.66 -16.51
CA ARG A 586 -20.33 6.94 -16.55
C ARG A 586 -20.83 7.37 -15.19
N GLU A 587 -21.05 6.43 -14.28
CA GLU A 587 -21.53 6.68 -12.93
C GLU A 587 -20.75 5.80 -11.93
N ILE A 588 -20.42 6.37 -10.77
CA ILE A 588 -19.97 5.61 -9.58
C ILE A 588 -20.73 6.10 -8.34
N ASN A 589 -21.06 5.18 -7.44
CA ASN A 589 -21.58 5.51 -6.11
C ASN A 589 -20.51 5.22 -5.05
N VAL A 590 -20.34 6.13 -4.09
CA VAL A 590 -19.38 6.03 -2.99
C VAL A 590 -20.11 6.38 -1.69
N ASP A 591 -20.46 5.38 -0.88
CA ASP A 591 -21.22 5.53 0.37
C ASP A 591 -22.53 6.34 0.22
N GLY A 592 -23.27 6.12 -0.88
CA GLY A 592 -24.51 6.84 -1.19
C GLY A 592 -24.33 8.12 -2.01
N LEU A 593 -23.10 8.66 -2.11
CA LEU A 593 -22.77 9.78 -2.99
C LEU A 593 -22.55 9.27 -4.43
N THR A 594 -23.48 9.56 -5.33
CA THR A 594 -23.31 9.34 -6.77
C THR A 594 -22.52 10.48 -7.42
N PHE A 595 -21.51 10.11 -8.23
CA PHE A 595 -20.83 10.95 -9.21
C PHE A 595 -21.18 10.49 -10.64
N GLU A 596 -21.51 11.44 -11.51
CA GLU A 596 -21.79 11.21 -12.93
C GLU A 596 -20.74 11.94 -13.79
N PHE A 597 -20.09 11.22 -14.72
CA PHE A 597 -18.99 11.71 -15.55
C PHE A 597 -19.42 11.96 -17.00
N ALA A 598 -18.96 13.08 -17.56
CA ALA A 598 -19.14 13.49 -18.95
C ALA A 598 -17.80 13.87 -19.60
N ASN A 599 -17.71 13.74 -20.92
CA ASN A 599 -16.54 14.18 -21.69
C ASN A 599 -16.36 15.71 -21.55
N SER A 600 -15.12 16.19 -21.52
CA SER A 600 -14.82 17.63 -21.40
C SER A 600 -14.14 18.17 -22.65
N ASN A 601 -14.56 19.35 -23.12
CA ASN A 601 -13.90 20.09 -24.19
C ASN A 601 -12.54 20.70 -23.78
N LYS A 602 -12.14 20.55 -22.50
CA LYS A 602 -10.79 20.84 -21.99
C LYS A 602 -9.81 19.68 -22.18
N SER A 603 -10.28 18.51 -22.63
CA SER A 603 -9.45 17.33 -22.80
C SER A 603 -8.80 17.31 -24.18
N PHE A 604 -7.49 17.56 -24.21
CA PHE A 604 -6.65 17.62 -25.41
C PHE A 604 -5.61 16.48 -25.47
N ASN A 605 -5.48 15.70 -24.40
CA ASN A 605 -4.54 14.58 -24.30
C ASN A 605 -5.21 13.18 -24.32
N GLY A 606 -6.54 13.13 -24.40
CA GLY A 606 -7.30 11.92 -24.74
C GLY A 606 -8.22 11.37 -23.64
N THR A 607 -8.15 11.88 -22.40
CA THR A 607 -9.05 11.41 -21.34
C THR A 607 -10.50 11.71 -21.66
N ASP A 608 -11.34 10.69 -21.56
CA ASP A 608 -12.79 10.78 -21.69
C ASP A 608 -13.46 9.89 -20.62
N VAL A 609 -14.77 9.66 -20.73
CA VAL A 609 -15.48 8.83 -19.73
C VAL A 609 -15.10 7.35 -19.82
N SER A 610 -14.64 6.85 -20.97
CA SER A 610 -14.26 5.45 -21.20
C SER A 610 -12.80 5.12 -20.86
N MET A 611 -11.87 6.05 -21.06
CA MET A 611 -10.43 5.84 -20.81
C MET A 611 -9.67 7.11 -20.39
N GLY A 612 -8.49 6.97 -19.78
CA GLY A 612 -7.56 8.09 -19.55
C GLY A 612 -6.94 8.20 -18.15
N GLN A 613 -6.48 9.42 -17.81
CA GLN A 613 -5.62 9.70 -16.64
C GLN A 613 -6.37 9.92 -15.33
N ILE A 614 -7.41 10.76 -15.32
CA ILE A 614 -8.12 11.14 -14.07
C ILE A 614 -8.97 9.94 -13.62
N CYS A 615 -8.51 9.20 -12.61
CA CYS A 615 -9.03 7.88 -12.27
C CYS A 615 -10.00 7.86 -11.09
N ALA A 616 -9.83 8.75 -10.10
CA ALA A 616 -10.71 8.87 -8.93
C ALA A 616 -10.81 10.33 -8.48
N CYS A 617 -11.95 10.73 -7.89
CA CYS A 617 -12.12 12.03 -7.23
C CYS A 617 -12.05 11.86 -5.70
N TYR A 618 -11.45 12.82 -5.00
CA TYR A 618 -11.26 12.79 -3.55
C TYR A 618 -12.15 13.81 -2.86
N THR A 619 -13.00 13.36 -1.94
CA THR A 619 -13.95 14.22 -1.22
C THR A 619 -13.84 14.09 0.28
N LEU A 620 -14.11 15.19 0.99
CA LEU A 620 -14.50 15.15 2.39
C LEU A 620 -16.02 15.16 2.50
N TRP A 621 -16.54 14.35 3.42
CA TRP A 621 -17.96 14.27 3.75
C TRP A 621 -18.20 14.91 5.11
N GLU A 622 -18.48 16.21 5.12
CA GLU A 622 -19.20 16.85 6.22
C GLU A 622 -20.09 17.99 5.72
N VAL A 623 -21.34 17.61 5.44
CA VAL A 623 -22.50 18.40 5.84
C VAL A 623 -22.99 17.67 7.08
N THR A 624 -22.94 18.29 8.26
CA THR A 624 -23.21 17.56 9.52
C THR A 624 -24.63 17.01 9.53
N ALA A 625 -24.90 16.00 10.38
CA ALA A 625 -26.27 15.54 10.58
C ALA A 625 -27.20 16.67 11.08
N GLU A 626 -26.63 17.69 11.73
CA GLU A 626 -27.31 18.92 12.15
C GLU A 626 -27.61 19.85 10.95
N ASP A 627 -26.63 20.13 10.09
CA ASP A 627 -26.81 20.89 8.83
C ASP A 627 -27.87 20.25 7.92
N LYS A 628 -27.86 18.91 7.79
CA LYS A 628 -28.88 18.19 7.01
C LYS A 628 -30.27 18.40 7.60
N ARG A 629 -30.42 18.26 8.92
CA ARG A 629 -31.69 18.53 9.63
C ARG A 629 -32.10 19.99 9.53
N GLU A 630 -31.17 20.94 9.57
CA GLU A 630 -31.49 22.37 9.45
C GLU A 630 -31.96 22.73 8.04
N ARG A 631 -31.31 22.22 6.98
CA ARG A 631 -31.76 22.39 5.60
C ARG A 631 -33.07 21.66 5.30
N GLU A 632 -33.35 20.54 5.97
CA GLU A 632 -34.64 19.86 5.87
C GLU A 632 -35.76 20.68 6.52
N ARG A 633 -35.54 21.21 7.73
CA ARG A 633 -36.44 22.18 8.39
C ARG A 633 -36.61 23.45 7.55
N GLU A 634 -35.58 23.92 6.86
CA GLU A 634 -35.65 25.11 6.00
C GLU A 634 -36.48 24.87 4.74
N ARG A 635 -36.29 23.73 4.07
CA ARG A 635 -37.16 23.28 2.97
C ARG A 635 -38.61 23.07 3.40
N GLU A 636 -38.83 22.60 4.62
CA GLU A 636 -40.17 22.46 5.19
C GLU A 636 -40.83 23.82 5.44
N ARG A 637 -40.11 24.77 6.06
CA ARG A 637 -40.55 26.17 6.23
C ARG A 637 -40.80 26.87 4.89
N GLU A 638 -40.03 26.56 3.85
CA GLU A 638 -40.25 27.13 2.51
C GLU A 638 -41.53 26.58 1.86
N ARG A 639 -41.75 25.27 1.93
CA ARG A 639 -43.02 24.62 1.51
C ARG A 639 -44.22 25.13 2.30
N GLU A 640 -44.05 25.43 3.58
CA GLU A 640 -45.11 26.01 4.42
C GLU A 640 -45.45 27.44 3.99
N ARG A 641 -44.43 28.30 3.78
CA ARG A 641 -44.60 29.64 3.21
C ARG A 641 -45.24 29.63 1.82
N GLU A 642 -44.92 28.63 0.99
CA GLU A 642 -45.53 28.48 -0.33
C GLU A 642 -47.01 28.10 -0.23
N ARG A 643 -47.37 27.13 0.61
CA ARG A 643 -48.77 26.78 0.94
C ARG A 643 -49.53 27.96 1.56
N GLU A 644 -48.89 28.79 2.38
CA GLU A 644 -49.50 29.98 2.95
C GLU A 644 -49.79 31.04 1.88
N ARG A 645 -48.83 31.32 0.98
CA ARG A 645 -49.04 32.20 -0.19
C ARG A 645 -50.13 31.66 -1.14
N GLU A 646 -50.23 30.34 -1.29
CA GLU A 646 -51.29 29.71 -2.09
C GLU A 646 -52.67 29.91 -1.45
N ARG A 647 -52.81 29.65 -0.15
CA ARG A 647 -54.03 29.95 0.63
C ARG A 647 -54.37 31.44 0.65
N GLU A 648 -53.38 32.33 0.64
CA GLU A 648 -53.59 33.77 0.58
C GLU A 648 -54.13 34.19 -0.80
N ARG A 649 -53.55 33.67 -1.89
CA ARG A 649 -54.09 33.83 -3.25
C ARG A 649 -55.48 33.23 -3.42
N GLU A 650 -55.77 32.12 -2.74
CA GLU A 650 -57.09 31.47 -2.75
C GLU A 650 -58.12 32.35 -2.03
N ARG A 651 -57.82 32.82 -0.81
CA ARG A 651 -58.64 33.79 -0.07
C ARG A 651 -58.82 35.11 -0.82
N GLU A 652 -57.81 35.55 -1.57
CA GLU A 652 -57.90 36.73 -2.43
C GLU A 652 -58.83 36.48 -3.63
N ARG A 653 -58.74 35.31 -4.28
CA ARG A 653 -59.70 34.89 -5.32
C ARG A 653 -61.13 34.77 -4.78
N GLU A 654 -61.33 34.17 -3.62
CA GLU A 654 -62.63 34.11 -2.95
C GLU A 654 -63.16 35.50 -2.61
N ARG A 655 -62.31 36.39 -2.09
CA ARG A 655 -62.69 37.79 -1.81
C ARG A 655 -63.08 38.52 -3.08
N ILE A 656 -62.32 38.38 -4.17
CA ILE A 656 -62.62 38.96 -5.50
C ILE A 656 -63.91 38.37 -6.10
N PHE A 657 -64.18 37.09 -5.85
CA PHE A 657 -65.41 36.42 -6.29
C PHE A 657 -66.63 36.95 -5.51
N LEU A 658 -66.54 36.99 -4.18
CA LEU A 658 -67.58 37.52 -3.29
C LEU A 658 -67.76 39.04 -3.39
N SER A 659 -66.75 39.78 -3.87
CA SER A 659 -66.84 41.22 -4.12
C SER A 659 -67.34 41.59 -5.53
N LYS A 660 -67.74 40.63 -6.36
CA LYS A 660 -68.41 40.89 -7.65
C LYS A 660 -69.92 40.98 -7.45
N PRO A 661 -70.54 42.17 -7.59
CA PRO A 661 -72.00 42.30 -7.49
C PRO A 661 -72.65 41.83 -8.79
N GLY A 662 -73.68 41.00 -8.69
CA GLY A 662 -74.66 40.77 -9.77
C GLY A 662 -74.22 39.85 -10.90
N LEU A 663 -74.54 38.57 -10.76
CA LEU A 663 -74.90 37.69 -11.87
C LEU A 663 -76.05 36.79 -11.38
N GLU A 664 -77.24 36.97 -11.95
CA GLU A 664 -78.44 36.23 -11.56
C GLU A 664 -78.37 34.76 -12.05
N PRO A 665 -79.05 33.83 -11.36
CA PRO A 665 -79.01 32.41 -11.70
C PRO A 665 -79.78 32.11 -12.99
N LEU A 666 -79.07 31.67 -14.03
CA LEU A 666 -79.69 31.00 -15.16
C LEU A 666 -80.13 29.58 -14.74
N THR A 667 -81.44 29.32 -14.86
CA THR A 667 -82.04 28.01 -14.61
C THR A 667 -82.11 27.17 -15.88
N LEU A 668 -81.66 25.92 -15.78
CA LEU A 668 -81.70 24.85 -16.81
C LEU A 668 -80.86 25.10 -18.08
#